data_AF-A6P2W9-F1
#
_entry.id   AF-A6P2W9-F1
#
_cell.length_a   1.000
_cell.length_b   1.000
_cell.length_c   1.000
_cell.angle_alpha   90.00
_cell.angle_beta   90.00
_cell.angle_gamma   90.00
#
_symmetry.space_group_name_H-M   'P 1'
#
loop_
_entity.id
_entity.type
_entity.pdbx_description
1 polymer ?
#
loop_
_entity_poly.entity_id
_entity_poly.type
_entity_poly.pdbx_seq_one_letter_code
_entity_poly.pdbx_strand_id
1 'polypeptide(L)'
;MDFSFGYGLSYGTEDGEPFTQTITGFTVNDDTVDFVVNVRNDGDTAGKSVVQIYTSAPYTAGGTEKSAVVLAGFAKTDILAPGAEENVTISVDKYDIASYDYINEKTYVLDAGDYYFAIGNGAHDALNNILAAKGYTTADGMDYDGDGTEGAVRTWKNPVQRLFNTSIHGVEVTNQFDHASLDYYGKDVTYLTRSNWETFPTPYEGLEATQEMISDINVDGTYEPGSSDISAFTQEAGDETVNFASMIQEDNTVVPFDDPRWEKLLNNMSIAEMSEMVMLQAKNPAESINFPGANIYGGAAGNNTLPYQGTEDYTTGFYGQIVSASTFNTELIWRVGEAMGEDWLRSNTAVGYIPSSNLHRTPYSGRNFEYYSEDGFLAGEMAAAQTEGMQSRGVISMLKHFALNDQENKRHGLKTFSNEQAIREIYLKVFEKAFSEAGARGTMGAFNRIGCFWANADEHLMQNVLRGEWEFTGIINTDMAAHGVAQMPPRAALEAGTNMYDCFFEEMNAYVMQHAPTDAKLVENLRTGCHYILYNLAQTFVVNGLSPDSRTVSVIPYWEIILIAANIILATATLGSGGMVVYTTVANRRKEKEAAALPVGRGASVYVTAAAVLLSVASCVTYALSGVQGSPLILAMMALAAVVGLVLCIKRTTLLEYMPVIFSLVALAVFVNLGFNEVGAILSKTNMEGLSPAYIASAVLILLSAILYEVAPFLNSDHSRK
;
A
#
# COMPACT_ATOMS: atom_id res chain seq x y z
N MET A 1 23.95 5.20 26.75
CA MET A 1 22.49 5.08 26.59
C MET A 1 21.96 4.75 27.97
N ASP A 2 20.99 5.49 28.50
CA ASP A 2 20.52 5.28 29.87
C ASP A 2 19.50 4.12 29.99
N PHE A 3 18.94 3.65 28.86
CA PHE A 3 17.98 2.54 28.80
C PHE A 3 18.31 1.64 27.60
N SER A 4 18.44 0.33 27.84
CA SER A 4 18.70 -0.66 26.79
C SER A 4 17.40 -1.22 26.20
N PHE A 5 17.50 -1.85 25.03
CA PHE A 5 16.40 -2.66 24.47
C PHE A 5 15.86 -3.65 25.52
N GLY A 6 14.54 -3.76 25.61
CA GLY A 6 13.85 -4.67 26.54
C GLY A 6 13.79 -4.22 28.00
N TYR A 7 14.40 -3.09 28.37
CA TYR A 7 14.38 -2.58 29.73
C TYR A 7 12.97 -2.12 30.17
N GLY A 8 12.59 -2.46 31.40
CA GLY A 8 11.35 -1.97 32.01
C GLY A 8 11.36 -2.07 33.54
N LEU A 9 10.64 -1.16 34.18
CA LEU A 9 10.42 -1.19 35.63
C LEU A 9 8.97 -1.55 35.96
N SER A 10 8.73 -1.92 37.21
CA SER A 10 7.41 -2.12 37.79
C SER A 10 7.30 -1.42 39.15
N TYR A 11 6.07 -1.27 39.64
CA TYR A 11 5.82 -0.82 41.01
C TYR A 11 5.99 -1.97 42.00
N GLY A 12 6.32 -1.65 43.26
CA GLY A 12 6.36 -2.63 44.35
C GLY A 12 7.66 -2.63 45.16
N THR A 13 8.71 -1.97 44.66
CA THR A 13 10.01 -1.77 45.29
C THR A 13 10.55 -0.36 45.00
N GLU A 14 11.56 0.09 45.75
CA GLU A 14 12.17 1.43 45.58
C GLU A 14 13.04 1.53 44.31
N ASP A 15 13.69 0.44 43.92
CA ASP A 15 14.48 0.31 42.70
C ASP A 15 13.62 0.05 41.43
N GLY A 16 12.34 -0.28 41.61
CA GLY A 16 11.42 -0.59 40.52
C GLY A 16 11.58 -1.99 39.92
N GLU A 17 12.33 -2.89 40.57
CA GLU A 17 12.55 -4.27 40.14
C GLU A 17 11.97 -5.28 41.14
N PRO A 18 10.64 -5.36 41.29
CA PRO A 18 10.00 -6.23 42.28
C PRO A 18 10.01 -7.72 41.90
N PHE A 19 10.52 -8.11 40.73
CA PHE A 19 10.42 -9.48 40.23
C PHE A 19 11.79 -10.17 40.19
N THR A 20 11.93 -11.25 40.96
CA THR A 20 13.08 -12.15 40.83
C THR A 20 12.80 -13.17 39.74
N GLN A 21 13.75 -13.35 38.83
CA GLN A 21 13.69 -14.35 37.75
C GLN A 21 14.83 -15.37 37.90
N THR A 22 14.56 -16.65 37.67
CA THR A 22 15.58 -17.70 37.75
C THR A 22 15.27 -18.81 36.76
N ILE A 23 16.25 -19.15 35.92
CA ILE A 23 16.17 -20.31 35.02
C ILE A 23 16.20 -21.59 35.87
N THR A 24 15.09 -22.32 35.92
CA THR A 24 14.94 -23.58 36.67
C THR A 24 14.96 -24.81 35.77
N GLY A 25 14.71 -24.65 34.47
CA GLY A 25 14.79 -25.71 33.47
C GLY A 25 15.52 -25.25 32.21
N PHE A 26 16.32 -26.16 31.64
CA PHE A 26 17.06 -25.93 30.40
C PHE A 26 17.21 -27.28 29.67
N THR A 27 16.62 -27.39 28.49
CA THR A 27 16.65 -28.61 27.68
C THR A 27 17.01 -28.27 26.25
N VAL A 28 18.04 -28.92 25.70
CA VAL A 28 18.43 -28.78 24.30
C VAL A 28 17.83 -29.96 23.52
N ASN A 29 16.90 -29.68 22.63
CA ASN A 29 16.31 -30.66 21.72
C ASN A 29 17.01 -30.62 20.36
N ASP A 30 16.49 -31.33 19.36
CA ASP A 30 17.07 -31.33 18.00
C ASP A 30 16.90 -29.97 17.31
N ASP A 31 15.69 -29.40 17.36
CA ASP A 31 15.34 -28.14 16.68
C ASP A 31 15.18 -26.95 17.63
N THR A 32 14.94 -27.17 18.93
CA THR A 32 14.70 -26.09 19.89
C THR A 32 15.64 -26.14 21.10
N VAL A 33 15.69 -25.03 21.84
CA VAL A 33 16.24 -24.94 23.19
C VAL A 33 15.14 -24.43 24.12
N ASP A 34 14.70 -25.27 25.05
CA ASP A 34 13.58 -25.00 25.93
C ASP A 34 14.05 -24.52 27.31
N PHE A 35 13.39 -23.48 27.81
CA PHE A 35 13.64 -22.87 29.11
C PHE A 35 12.40 -22.96 29.98
N VAL A 36 12.61 -23.21 31.27
CA VAL A 36 11.62 -22.93 32.31
C VAL A 36 12.21 -21.87 33.21
N VAL A 37 11.53 -20.74 33.35
CA VAL A 37 11.97 -19.62 34.19
C VAL A 37 10.93 -19.43 35.30
N ASN A 38 11.37 -19.56 36.55
CA ASN A 38 10.56 -19.19 37.68
C ASN A 38 10.62 -17.67 37.86
N VAL A 39 9.46 -17.05 37.98
CA VAL A 39 9.30 -15.63 38.26
C VAL A 39 8.53 -15.48 39.56
N ARG A 40 9.07 -14.71 40.50
CA ARG A 40 8.42 -14.43 41.78
C ARG A 40 8.31 -12.93 42.00
N ASN A 41 7.14 -12.48 42.46
CA ASN A 41 6.93 -11.10 42.87
C ASN A 41 7.37 -10.91 44.33
N ASP A 42 8.50 -10.26 44.54
CA ASP A 42 9.04 -9.91 45.86
C ASP A 42 8.67 -8.48 46.30
N GLY A 43 7.92 -7.74 45.49
CA GLY A 43 7.38 -6.42 45.82
C GLY A 43 6.12 -6.46 46.69
N ASP A 44 5.59 -5.28 46.99
CA ASP A 44 4.39 -5.09 47.82
C ASP A 44 3.08 -4.93 47.03
N THR A 45 3.15 -4.91 45.70
CA THR A 45 2.04 -4.64 44.78
C THR A 45 1.95 -5.71 43.69
N ALA A 46 0.73 -6.04 43.24
CA ALA A 46 0.52 -7.01 42.16
C ALA A 46 0.96 -6.46 40.79
N GLY A 47 1.53 -7.31 39.94
CA GLY A 47 2.00 -6.90 38.61
C GLY A 47 2.35 -8.09 37.71
N LYS A 48 2.87 -7.79 36.51
CA LYS A 48 3.38 -8.78 35.54
C LYS A 48 4.85 -8.54 35.27
N SER A 49 5.62 -9.60 35.03
CA SER A 49 7.00 -9.53 34.55
C SER A 49 7.11 -10.03 33.12
N VAL A 50 8.07 -9.50 32.37
CA VAL A 50 8.48 -10.06 31.08
C VAL A 50 9.77 -10.85 31.32
N VAL A 51 9.78 -12.11 30.87
CA VAL A 51 10.98 -12.92 30.78
C VAL A 51 11.50 -12.83 29.36
N GLN A 52 12.77 -12.43 29.21
CA GLN A 52 13.45 -12.28 27.93
C GLN A 52 14.66 -13.22 27.93
N ILE A 53 14.74 -14.11 26.96
CA ILE A 53 15.90 -14.97 26.72
C ILE A 53 16.72 -14.33 25.61
N TYR A 54 17.94 -13.97 25.93
CA TYR A 54 18.91 -13.47 24.96
C TYR A 54 19.99 -14.51 24.69
N THR A 55 20.55 -14.53 23.49
CA THR A 55 21.66 -15.42 23.14
C THR A 55 22.89 -14.69 22.62
N SER A 56 24.08 -15.17 23.01
CA SER A 56 25.36 -14.85 22.38
C SER A 56 25.83 -16.10 21.66
N ALA A 57 25.79 -16.06 20.33
CA ALA A 57 26.35 -17.11 19.48
C ALA A 57 27.89 -17.13 19.52
N PRO A 58 28.54 -18.25 19.14
CA PRO A 58 29.96 -18.31 18.88
C PRO A 58 30.35 -17.31 17.78
N TYR A 59 31.43 -16.56 18.02
CA TYR A 59 31.92 -15.54 17.09
C TYR A 59 33.39 -15.75 16.77
N THR A 60 33.71 -15.78 15.48
CA THR A 60 35.08 -15.83 14.96
C THR A 60 35.34 -14.57 14.16
N ALA A 61 36.36 -13.78 14.54
CA ALA A 61 36.71 -12.56 13.82
C ALA A 61 37.06 -12.88 12.35
N GLY A 62 36.42 -12.18 11.42
CA GLY A 62 36.55 -12.41 9.97
C GLY A 62 35.70 -13.56 9.42
N GLY A 63 34.90 -14.24 10.24
CA GLY A 63 33.82 -15.14 9.80
C GLY A 63 32.49 -14.38 9.63
N THR A 64 31.38 -15.12 9.64
CA THR A 64 30.01 -14.56 9.63
C THR A 64 29.83 -13.58 10.79
N GLU A 65 29.38 -12.36 10.48
CA GLU A 65 29.27 -11.30 11.47
C GLU A 65 28.09 -11.57 12.41
N LYS A 66 28.21 -11.25 13.70
CA LYS A 66 27.17 -11.55 14.70
C LYS A 66 27.12 -10.50 15.80
N SER A 67 25.91 -10.13 16.16
CA SER A 67 25.65 -9.28 17.33
C SER A 67 26.23 -9.88 18.61
N ALA A 68 26.58 -9.02 19.57
CA ALA A 68 27.08 -9.47 20.87
C ALA A 68 26.02 -10.26 21.65
N VAL A 69 24.77 -9.88 21.48
CA VAL A 69 23.59 -10.48 22.08
C VAL A 69 22.40 -10.23 21.15
N VAL A 70 21.48 -11.18 21.04
CA VAL A 70 20.21 -11.05 20.30
C VAL A 70 19.05 -11.60 21.15
N LEU A 71 17.85 -11.04 21.01
CA LEU A 71 16.66 -11.61 21.63
C LEU A 71 16.33 -12.93 20.92
N ALA A 72 16.13 -14.00 21.70
CA ALA A 72 15.89 -15.34 21.17
C ALA A 72 14.51 -15.90 21.57
N GLY A 73 13.86 -15.31 22.57
CA GLY A 73 12.53 -15.69 23.00
C GLY A 73 12.06 -14.83 24.16
N PHE A 74 10.75 -14.74 24.34
CA PHE A 74 10.16 -14.01 25.46
C PHE A 74 8.81 -14.61 25.87
N ALA A 75 8.43 -14.37 27.11
CA ALA A 75 7.10 -14.64 27.63
C ALA A 75 6.73 -13.58 28.68
N LYS A 76 5.44 -13.44 28.94
CA LYS A 76 4.93 -12.53 29.97
C LYS A 76 4.08 -13.31 30.97
N THR A 77 4.32 -13.07 32.25
CA THR A 77 3.58 -13.73 33.33
C THR A 77 2.10 -13.33 33.32
N ASP A 78 1.30 -14.09 34.05
CA ASP A 78 0.06 -13.61 34.61
C ASP A 78 0.28 -12.56 35.71
N ILE A 79 -0.82 -11.98 36.19
CA ILE A 79 -0.75 -11.02 37.31
C ILE A 79 -0.35 -11.79 38.56
N LEU A 80 0.85 -11.52 39.08
CA LEU A 80 1.37 -12.10 40.31
C LEU A 80 1.08 -11.17 41.49
N ALA A 81 0.37 -11.69 42.49
CA ALA A 81 0.25 -11.03 43.79
C ALA A 81 1.61 -11.02 44.54
N PRO A 82 1.81 -10.14 45.54
CA PRO A 82 2.98 -10.17 46.40
C PRO A 82 3.27 -11.57 46.97
N GLY A 83 4.48 -12.07 46.78
CA GLY A 83 4.94 -13.40 47.18
C GLY A 83 4.47 -14.56 46.29
N ALA A 84 3.67 -14.31 45.26
CA ALA A 84 3.27 -15.33 44.30
C ALA A 84 4.38 -15.58 43.26
N GLU A 85 4.38 -16.79 42.70
CA GLU A 85 5.34 -17.24 41.70
C GLU A 85 4.64 -17.95 40.54
N GLU A 86 5.28 -17.91 39.37
CA GLU A 86 4.84 -18.59 38.15
C GLU A 86 6.07 -19.15 37.42
N ASN A 87 5.93 -20.34 36.84
CA ASN A 87 6.92 -20.87 35.91
C ASN A 87 6.45 -20.59 34.49
N VAL A 88 7.22 -19.79 33.75
CA VAL A 88 6.99 -19.55 32.33
C VAL A 88 7.90 -20.47 31.50
N THR A 89 7.36 -20.98 30.39
CA THR A 89 8.11 -21.83 29.45
C THR A 89 8.34 -21.06 28.16
N ILE A 90 9.58 -21.07 27.68
CA ILE A 90 9.98 -20.43 26.43
C ILE A 90 10.75 -21.46 25.60
N SER A 91 10.35 -21.64 24.34
CA SER A 91 11.06 -22.49 23.38
C SER A 91 11.73 -21.58 22.36
N VAL A 92 13.06 -21.67 22.26
CA VAL A 92 13.86 -20.93 21.28
C VAL A 92 14.09 -21.85 20.09
N ASP A 93 13.62 -21.45 18.91
CA ASP A 93 13.94 -22.15 17.67
C ASP A 93 15.43 -21.91 17.32
N LYS A 94 16.14 -22.99 16.98
CA LYS A 94 17.54 -22.89 16.56
C LYS A 94 17.72 -22.15 15.23
N TYR A 95 16.69 -22.13 14.39
CA TYR A 95 16.66 -21.31 13.18
C TYR A 95 16.72 -19.81 13.51
N ASP A 96 15.97 -19.36 14.52
CA ASP A 96 15.90 -17.94 14.90
C ASP A 96 17.21 -17.38 15.47
N ILE A 97 18.12 -18.26 15.90
CA ILE A 97 19.45 -17.89 16.43
C ILE A 97 20.60 -18.23 15.47
N ALA A 98 20.28 -18.66 14.25
CA ALA A 98 21.25 -18.87 13.18
C ALA A 98 21.69 -17.53 12.56
N SER A 99 22.83 -17.52 11.88
CA SER A 99 23.32 -16.36 11.13
C SER A 99 23.45 -16.70 9.65
N TYR A 100 23.02 -15.81 8.77
CA TYR A 100 23.11 -15.95 7.34
C TYR A 100 24.54 -15.67 6.85
N ASP A 101 25.28 -16.72 6.49
CA ASP A 101 26.58 -16.58 5.84
C ASP A 101 26.38 -16.37 4.34
N TYR A 102 26.34 -15.11 3.90
CA TYR A 102 26.17 -14.75 2.50
C TYR A 102 27.44 -14.91 1.65
N ILE A 103 28.58 -15.25 2.26
CA ILE A 103 29.87 -15.32 1.58
C ILE A 103 30.22 -16.76 1.23
N ASN A 104 30.24 -17.67 2.22
CA ASN A 104 30.73 -19.03 2.02
C ASN A 104 29.58 -20.02 1.79
N GLU A 105 28.68 -20.13 2.77
CA GLU A 105 27.61 -21.14 2.74
C GLU A 105 26.37 -20.68 1.96
N LYS A 106 26.19 -19.37 1.79
CA LYS A 106 25.04 -18.72 1.14
C LYS A 106 23.71 -19.13 1.74
N THR A 107 23.65 -19.26 3.05
CA THR A 107 22.47 -19.73 3.77
C THR A 107 22.57 -19.42 5.27
N TYR A 108 21.52 -19.73 6.04
CA TYR A 108 21.56 -19.67 7.50
C TYR A 108 22.40 -20.79 8.09
N VAL A 109 23.30 -20.41 9.00
CA VAL A 109 24.30 -21.27 9.63
C VAL A 109 24.17 -21.17 11.15
N LEU A 110 24.02 -22.32 11.79
CA LEU A 110 24.19 -22.47 13.23
C LEU A 110 25.57 -23.07 13.49
N ASP A 111 26.53 -22.21 13.80
CA ASP A 111 27.93 -22.59 14.00
C ASP A 111 28.12 -23.58 15.15
N ALA A 112 29.16 -24.42 15.07
CA ALA A 112 29.67 -25.16 16.21
C ALA A 112 30.29 -24.20 17.24
N GLY A 113 30.13 -24.49 18.53
CA GLY A 113 30.71 -23.71 19.62
C GLY A 113 29.78 -23.50 20.81
N ASP A 114 30.19 -22.62 21.71
CA ASP A 114 29.44 -22.32 22.94
C ASP A 114 28.41 -21.21 22.69
N TYR A 115 27.13 -21.55 22.76
CA TYR A 115 26.02 -20.60 22.81
C TYR A 115 25.68 -20.30 24.27
N TYR A 116 25.66 -19.02 24.61
CA TYR A 116 25.27 -18.57 25.94
C TYR A 116 23.87 -17.98 25.86
N PHE A 117 22.97 -18.44 26.73
CA PHE A 117 21.63 -17.92 26.87
C PHE A 117 21.48 -17.26 28.23
N ALA A 118 20.94 -16.05 28.29
CA ALA A 118 20.77 -15.33 29.54
C ALA A 118 19.40 -14.68 29.64
N ILE A 119 18.88 -14.65 30.86
CA ILE A 119 17.81 -13.72 31.26
C ILE A 119 18.42 -12.39 31.72
N GLY A 120 17.63 -11.33 31.67
CA GLY A 120 17.99 -10.02 32.20
C GLY A 120 16.89 -8.98 31.99
N ASN A 121 16.97 -7.86 32.72
CA ASN A 121 16.10 -6.70 32.52
C ASN A 121 16.56 -5.87 31.30
N GLY A 122 16.46 -6.48 30.12
CA GLY A 122 16.92 -5.94 28.87
C GLY A 122 18.29 -6.47 28.41
N ALA A 123 18.67 -6.09 27.19
CA ALA A 123 19.79 -6.69 26.48
C ALA A 123 21.16 -6.45 27.13
N HIS A 124 21.38 -5.29 27.77
CA HIS A 124 22.65 -4.99 28.44
C HIS A 124 22.85 -5.84 29.70
N ASP A 125 21.79 -6.05 30.48
CA ASP A 125 21.83 -6.88 31.69
C ASP A 125 22.13 -8.34 31.30
N ALA A 126 21.41 -8.86 30.30
CA ALA A 126 21.67 -10.19 29.77
C ALA A 126 23.11 -10.34 29.21
N LEU A 127 23.64 -9.32 28.51
CA LEU A 127 25.02 -9.33 28.04
C LEU A 127 26.01 -9.33 29.21
N ASN A 128 25.80 -8.53 30.26
CA ASN A 128 26.65 -8.53 31.44
C ASN A 128 26.61 -9.88 32.17
N ASN A 129 25.45 -10.54 32.25
CA ASN A 129 25.32 -11.90 32.80
C ASN A 129 26.16 -12.90 31.99
N ILE A 130 26.09 -12.85 30.65
CA ILE A 130 26.92 -13.68 29.76
C ILE A 130 28.41 -13.42 29.95
N LEU A 131 28.81 -12.14 30.05
CA LEU A 131 30.22 -11.76 30.26
C LEU A 131 30.74 -12.21 31.62
N ALA A 132 29.94 -12.10 32.67
CA ALA A 132 30.26 -12.63 34.00
C ALA A 132 30.43 -14.16 33.97
N ALA A 133 29.55 -14.89 33.26
CA ALA A 133 29.69 -16.34 33.07
C ALA A 133 30.96 -16.72 32.29
N LYS A 134 31.48 -15.82 31.45
CA LYS A 134 32.77 -15.95 30.75
C LYS A 134 33.97 -15.53 31.61
N GLY A 135 33.75 -15.02 32.82
CA GLY A 135 34.78 -14.60 33.77
C GLY A 135 35.26 -13.16 33.60
N TYR A 136 34.54 -12.33 32.83
CA TYR A 136 34.81 -10.90 32.73
C TYR A 136 34.14 -10.12 33.87
N THR A 137 34.65 -8.91 34.11
CA THR A 137 34.16 -8.00 35.14
C THR A 137 34.06 -6.56 34.61
N THR A 138 33.61 -5.62 35.45
CA THR A 138 33.70 -4.18 35.16
C THR A 138 35.12 -3.69 34.83
N ALA A 139 36.17 -4.39 35.30
CA ALA A 139 37.56 -4.08 34.92
C ALA A 139 37.87 -4.35 33.44
N ASP A 140 37.08 -5.21 32.79
CA ASP A 140 37.19 -5.58 31.38
C ASP A 140 36.29 -4.72 30.47
N GLY A 141 35.59 -3.74 31.03
CA GLY A 141 34.73 -2.80 30.29
C GLY A 141 33.24 -3.13 30.30
N MET A 142 32.78 -4.01 31.20
CA MET A 142 31.33 -4.18 31.47
C MET A 142 30.75 -2.92 32.12
N ASP A 143 29.47 -2.62 31.83
CA ASP A 143 28.77 -1.46 32.40
C ASP A 143 28.59 -1.59 33.93
N TYR A 144 28.32 -2.82 34.38
CA TYR A 144 28.17 -3.23 35.78
C TYR A 144 28.43 -4.73 35.91
N ASP A 145 28.62 -5.22 37.14
CA ASP A 145 28.82 -6.65 37.38
C ASP A 145 27.52 -7.42 37.08
N GLY A 146 27.61 -8.46 36.25
CA GLY A 146 26.48 -9.35 35.94
C GLY A 146 26.43 -10.59 36.82
N ASP A 147 25.30 -11.29 36.78
CA ASP A 147 25.10 -12.62 37.38
C ASP A 147 25.50 -13.71 36.38
N GLY A 148 26.70 -14.27 36.57
CA GLY A 148 27.20 -15.41 35.80
C GLY A 148 26.72 -16.78 36.30
N THR A 149 25.80 -16.83 37.26
CA THR A 149 25.31 -18.10 37.80
C THR A 149 24.39 -18.82 36.82
N GLU A 150 24.22 -20.11 37.10
CA GLU A 150 23.25 -20.95 36.42
C GLU A 150 21.79 -20.44 36.54
N GLY A 151 21.48 -19.61 37.55
CA GLY A 151 20.16 -18.99 37.68
C GLY A 151 19.87 -17.97 36.58
N ALA A 152 20.89 -17.28 36.08
CA ALA A 152 20.78 -16.24 35.08
C ALA A 152 21.27 -16.67 33.69
N VAL A 153 22.22 -17.62 33.61
CA VAL A 153 22.89 -18.02 32.36
C VAL A 153 22.91 -19.54 32.17
N ARG A 154 22.65 -19.97 30.94
CA ARG A 154 22.83 -21.35 30.47
C ARG A 154 23.78 -21.38 29.28
N THR A 155 24.53 -22.47 29.16
CA THR A 155 25.43 -22.67 28.01
C THR A 155 25.08 -23.96 27.30
N TRP A 156 24.86 -23.87 25.99
CA TRP A 156 24.81 -25.02 25.10
C TRP A 156 26.11 -25.11 24.30
N LYS A 157 26.79 -26.25 24.43
CA LYS A 157 27.95 -26.58 23.59
C LYS A 157 27.48 -27.29 22.33
N ASN A 158 27.28 -26.54 21.25
CA ASN A 158 26.90 -27.11 19.97
C ASN A 158 28.12 -27.80 19.33
N PRO A 159 28.13 -29.14 19.16
CA PRO A 159 29.32 -29.84 18.70
C PRO A 159 29.56 -29.72 17.19
N VAL A 160 28.54 -29.37 16.41
CA VAL A 160 28.58 -29.42 14.94
C VAL A 160 27.85 -28.22 14.33
N GLN A 161 28.37 -27.74 13.20
CA GLN A 161 27.67 -26.76 12.39
C GLN A 161 26.42 -27.40 11.78
N ARG A 162 25.30 -26.68 11.77
CA ARG A 162 24.07 -27.04 11.05
C ARG A 162 23.75 -25.94 10.03
N LEU A 163 23.34 -26.36 8.84
CA LEU A 163 22.84 -25.47 7.79
C LEU A 163 21.31 -25.52 7.75
N PHE A 164 20.68 -24.37 7.49
CA PHE A 164 19.27 -24.27 7.14
C PHE A 164 19.14 -23.82 5.67
N ASN A 165 19.70 -24.62 4.78
CA ASN A 165 19.74 -24.40 3.33
C ASN A 165 18.49 -24.84 2.58
N THR A 166 17.46 -25.23 3.33
CA THR A 166 16.15 -25.58 2.81
C THR A 166 15.13 -24.83 3.65
N SER A 167 14.22 -24.10 3.01
CA SER A 167 13.11 -23.44 3.68
C SER A 167 12.19 -24.46 4.35
N ILE A 168 11.28 -24.00 5.21
CA ILE A 168 10.29 -24.87 5.85
C ILE A 168 9.38 -25.62 4.83
N HIS A 169 9.42 -25.18 3.57
CA HIS A 169 8.65 -25.71 2.44
C HIS A 169 9.46 -26.59 1.47
N GLY A 170 10.75 -26.83 1.74
CA GLY A 170 11.56 -27.72 0.90
C GLY A 170 12.28 -27.02 -0.27
N VAL A 171 12.27 -25.69 -0.33
CA VAL A 171 12.96 -24.90 -1.37
C VAL A 171 14.37 -24.55 -0.92
N GLU A 172 15.34 -24.62 -1.83
CA GLU A 172 16.73 -24.24 -1.54
C GLU A 172 16.83 -22.75 -1.17
N VAL A 173 17.48 -22.45 -0.05
CA VAL A 173 17.76 -21.08 0.39
C VAL A 173 19.17 -20.70 -0.07
N THR A 174 19.27 -19.66 -0.88
CA THR A 174 20.54 -19.12 -1.39
C THR A 174 20.52 -17.58 -1.47
N ASN A 175 21.63 -16.92 -1.79
CA ASN A 175 21.66 -15.45 -1.89
C ASN A 175 20.68 -14.96 -2.97
N GLN A 176 19.95 -13.89 -2.68
CA GLN A 176 18.96 -13.30 -3.57
C GLN A 176 19.18 -11.79 -3.79
N PHE A 177 20.04 -11.14 -3.01
CA PHE A 177 20.16 -9.69 -2.92
C PHE A 177 21.59 -9.19 -3.14
N ASP A 178 22.40 -9.92 -3.93
CA ASP A 178 23.74 -9.45 -4.32
C ASP A 178 23.66 -8.06 -4.99
N HIS A 179 22.61 -7.79 -5.80
CA HIS A 179 22.33 -6.50 -6.44
C HIS A 179 22.00 -5.36 -5.46
N ALA A 180 21.72 -5.68 -4.19
CA ALA A 180 21.50 -4.69 -3.15
C ALA A 180 22.82 -4.12 -2.60
N SER A 181 23.97 -4.75 -2.88
CA SER A 181 25.28 -4.26 -2.46
C SER A 181 25.87 -3.31 -3.50
N LEU A 182 26.59 -2.28 -3.03
CA LEU A 182 27.39 -1.44 -3.94
C LEU A 182 28.60 -2.20 -4.52
N ASP A 183 29.07 -3.26 -3.85
CA ASP A 183 30.17 -4.11 -4.33
C ASP A 183 29.80 -4.80 -5.65
N TYR A 184 28.53 -5.17 -5.83
CA TYR A 184 27.99 -5.74 -7.07
C TYR A 184 28.24 -4.81 -8.26
N TYR A 185 28.14 -3.51 -8.04
CA TYR A 185 28.39 -2.47 -9.04
C TYR A 185 29.85 -1.99 -9.08
N GLY A 186 30.79 -2.75 -8.50
CA GLY A 186 32.22 -2.45 -8.51
C GLY A 186 32.61 -1.25 -7.63
N LYS A 187 31.87 -1.01 -6.55
CA LYS A 187 32.18 0.04 -5.56
C LYS A 187 32.48 -0.63 -4.23
N ASP A 188 33.71 -0.44 -3.72
CA ASP A 188 34.12 -1.04 -2.45
C ASP A 188 33.27 -0.56 -1.27
N VAL A 189 32.67 -1.50 -0.54
CA VAL A 189 31.94 -1.24 0.70
C VAL A 189 32.68 -1.83 1.89
N THR A 190 32.81 -1.03 2.95
CA THR A 190 33.21 -1.53 4.26
C THR A 190 31.98 -1.56 5.17
N TYR A 191 31.59 -2.77 5.58
CA TYR A 191 30.54 -2.98 6.58
C TYR A 191 31.14 -2.98 7.99
N LEU A 192 30.33 -2.55 8.97
CA LEU A 192 30.69 -2.58 10.38
C LEU A 192 30.92 -4.02 10.83
N THR A 193 32.02 -4.29 11.54
CA THR A 193 32.31 -5.59 12.15
C THR A 193 32.50 -5.46 13.66
N ARG A 194 32.04 -6.43 14.44
CA ARG A 194 32.20 -6.47 15.90
C ARG A 194 33.67 -6.55 16.33
N SER A 195 34.52 -7.15 15.49
CA SER A 195 35.96 -7.24 15.75
C SER A 195 36.73 -5.94 15.51
N ASN A 196 36.15 -4.97 14.79
CA ASN A 196 36.81 -3.69 14.51
C ASN A 196 35.81 -2.53 14.37
N TRP A 197 35.55 -1.81 15.46
CA TRP A 197 34.63 -0.66 15.46
C TRP A 197 35.07 0.54 14.62
N GLU A 198 36.33 0.60 14.17
CA GLU A 198 36.79 1.62 13.21
C GLU A 198 36.18 1.44 11.81
N THR A 199 35.51 0.30 11.56
CA THR A 199 34.75 0.03 10.33
C THR A 199 33.36 0.67 10.30
N PHE A 200 33.05 1.57 11.24
CA PHE A 200 31.78 2.29 11.24
C PHE A 200 31.58 3.02 9.89
N PRO A 201 30.45 2.79 9.19
CA PRO A 201 30.27 3.30 7.84
C PRO A 201 30.19 4.83 7.85
N THR A 202 30.94 5.46 6.95
CA THR A 202 30.85 6.90 6.67
C THR A 202 29.89 7.17 5.51
N PRO A 203 29.19 8.31 5.48
CA PRO A 203 28.36 8.68 4.33
C PRO A 203 29.15 8.72 3.02
N TYR A 204 28.57 8.18 1.96
CA TYR A 204 29.12 8.32 0.60
C TYR A 204 28.75 9.71 0.04
N GLU A 205 29.75 10.48 -0.39
CA GLU A 205 29.55 11.73 -1.11
C GLU A 205 29.89 11.55 -2.59
N GLY A 206 29.06 12.10 -3.49
CA GLY A 206 29.36 12.13 -4.93
C GLY A 206 29.36 10.77 -5.63
N LEU A 207 28.56 9.80 -5.17
CA LEU A 207 28.43 8.50 -5.84
C LEU A 207 27.89 8.66 -7.27
N GLU A 208 28.75 8.39 -8.25
CA GLU A 208 28.37 8.33 -9.66
C GLU A 208 27.77 6.96 -10.00
N ALA A 209 26.58 6.97 -10.60
CA ALA A 209 25.90 5.76 -11.05
C ALA A 209 26.70 5.08 -12.17
N THR A 210 26.95 3.77 -12.04
CA THR A 210 27.54 2.98 -13.11
C THR A 210 26.53 2.75 -14.24
N GLN A 211 27.01 2.30 -15.41
CA GLN A 211 26.11 1.99 -16.53
C GLN A 211 25.13 0.85 -16.18
N GLU A 212 25.58 -0.10 -15.36
CA GLU A 212 24.77 -1.20 -14.85
C GLU A 212 23.70 -0.70 -13.86
N MET A 213 24.06 0.17 -12.90
CA MET A 213 23.06 0.83 -12.04
C MET A 213 22.01 1.58 -12.87
N ILE A 214 22.43 2.31 -13.92
CA ILE A 214 21.50 3.03 -14.80
C ILE A 214 20.57 2.06 -15.53
N SER A 215 21.08 0.90 -15.95
CA SER A 215 20.30 -0.17 -16.58
C SER A 215 19.25 -0.72 -15.63
N ASP A 216 19.65 -1.12 -14.42
CA ASP A 216 18.76 -1.70 -13.40
C ASP A 216 17.73 -0.68 -12.90
N ILE A 217 18.11 0.60 -12.85
CA ILE A 217 17.17 1.67 -12.52
C ILE A 217 16.09 1.79 -13.61
N ASN A 218 16.48 1.63 -14.88
CA ASN A 218 15.64 1.80 -16.06
C ASN A 218 14.89 0.51 -16.43
N VAL A 219 13.94 0.14 -15.57
CA VAL A 219 12.99 -0.97 -15.80
C VAL A 219 12.18 -0.84 -17.10
N ASP A 220 12.18 0.33 -17.74
CA ASP A 220 11.48 0.51 -19.00
C ASP A 220 12.18 -0.13 -20.20
N GLY A 221 13.52 -0.13 -20.19
CA GLY A 221 14.32 -0.59 -21.34
C GLY A 221 14.46 -2.10 -21.49
N THR A 222 13.92 -2.89 -20.56
CA THR A 222 14.16 -4.34 -20.46
C THR A 222 12.95 -5.20 -20.82
N TYR A 223 11.81 -4.60 -21.17
CA TYR A 223 10.58 -5.34 -21.41
C TYR A 223 10.48 -5.88 -22.82
N GLU A 224 10.29 -7.19 -22.90
CA GLU A 224 9.99 -7.90 -24.12
C GLU A 224 8.52 -8.35 -24.09
N PRO A 225 7.64 -7.75 -24.92
CA PRO A 225 6.23 -8.10 -24.96
C PRO A 225 6.03 -9.53 -25.45
N GLY A 226 4.94 -10.16 -25.02
CA GLY A 226 4.54 -11.48 -25.51
C GLY A 226 4.07 -11.47 -26.96
N SER A 227 3.57 -12.62 -27.42
CA SER A 227 2.89 -12.73 -28.72
C SER A 227 1.74 -11.72 -28.81
N SER A 228 1.54 -11.13 -29.99
CA SER A 228 0.36 -10.31 -30.26
C SER A 228 -0.92 -11.13 -30.44
N ASP A 229 -0.79 -12.46 -30.58
CA ASP A 229 -1.92 -13.38 -30.60
C ASP A 229 -2.33 -13.75 -29.16
N ILE A 230 -3.47 -13.20 -28.74
CA ILE A 230 -4.08 -13.42 -27.41
C ILE A 230 -5.21 -14.44 -27.43
N SER A 231 -5.43 -15.15 -28.54
CA SER A 231 -6.57 -16.06 -28.72
C SER A 231 -6.62 -17.20 -27.71
N ALA A 232 -5.48 -17.57 -27.12
CA ALA A 232 -5.38 -18.54 -26.04
C ALA A 232 -6.18 -18.15 -24.78
N PHE A 233 -6.39 -16.84 -24.56
CA PHE A 233 -7.07 -16.28 -23.38
C PHE A 233 -8.53 -15.90 -23.65
N THR A 234 -8.98 -15.96 -24.90
CA THR A 234 -10.35 -15.61 -25.31
C THR A 234 -11.21 -16.86 -25.55
N GLN A 235 -10.89 -17.99 -24.91
CA GLN A 235 -11.65 -19.22 -25.07
C GLN A 235 -13.07 -19.04 -24.51
N GLU A 236 -14.09 -19.44 -25.28
CA GLU A 236 -15.47 -19.43 -24.79
C GLU A 236 -15.58 -20.31 -23.54
N ALA A 237 -16.23 -19.77 -22.51
CA ALA A 237 -16.70 -20.53 -21.37
C ALA A 237 -17.36 -21.82 -21.89
N GLY A 238 -16.87 -22.99 -21.49
CA GLY A 238 -17.59 -24.23 -21.78
C GLY A 238 -19.02 -24.18 -21.21
N ASP A 239 -19.86 -25.16 -21.56
CA ASP A 239 -21.28 -25.19 -21.16
C ASP A 239 -21.53 -25.12 -19.63
N GLU A 240 -20.51 -25.35 -18.80
CA GLU A 240 -20.55 -25.16 -17.35
C GLU A 240 -20.17 -23.72 -16.94
N THR A 241 -21.17 -22.93 -16.56
CA THR A 241 -20.95 -21.58 -16.03
C THR A 241 -20.34 -21.63 -14.63
N VAL A 242 -19.03 -21.41 -14.52
CA VAL A 242 -18.32 -21.26 -13.24
C VAL A 242 -18.32 -19.78 -12.84
N ASN A 243 -18.71 -19.48 -11.60
CA ASN A 243 -18.68 -18.13 -11.04
C ASN A 243 -17.90 -18.08 -9.72
N PHE A 244 -17.71 -16.89 -9.17
CA PHE A 244 -16.90 -16.68 -7.97
C PHE A 244 -17.40 -17.51 -6.77
N ALA A 245 -18.72 -17.60 -6.56
CA ALA A 245 -19.31 -18.42 -5.51
C ALA A 245 -19.10 -19.93 -5.73
N SER A 246 -18.82 -20.37 -6.95
CA SER A 246 -18.52 -21.77 -7.29
C SER A 246 -17.15 -22.24 -6.78
N MET A 247 -16.32 -21.30 -6.29
CA MET A 247 -15.02 -21.57 -5.65
C MET A 247 -15.16 -21.97 -4.19
N ILE A 248 -16.39 -21.95 -3.64
CA ILE A 248 -16.68 -22.34 -2.26
C ILE A 248 -17.24 -23.75 -2.24
N GLN A 249 -16.66 -24.59 -1.39
CA GLN A 249 -17.05 -25.98 -1.19
C GLN A 249 -18.20 -26.09 -0.17
N GLU A 250 -18.83 -27.28 -0.08
CA GLU A 250 -19.95 -27.52 0.85
C GLU A 250 -19.57 -27.34 2.32
N ASP A 251 -18.30 -27.48 2.66
CA ASP A 251 -17.75 -27.26 4.01
C ASP A 251 -17.32 -25.80 4.28
N ASN A 252 -17.66 -24.87 3.39
CA ASN A 252 -17.27 -23.46 3.40
C ASN A 252 -15.77 -23.20 3.24
N THR A 253 -15.00 -24.17 2.75
CA THR A 253 -13.61 -23.94 2.35
C THR A 253 -13.52 -23.49 0.90
N VAL A 254 -12.47 -22.74 0.56
CA VAL A 254 -12.16 -22.41 -0.83
C VAL A 254 -11.48 -23.61 -1.48
N VAL A 255 -11.77 -23.82 -2.75
CA VAL A 255 -11.12 -24.86 -3.56
C VAL A 255 -9.60 -24.63 -3.62
N PRO A 256 -8.77 -25.69 -3.77
CA PRO A 256 -7.32 -25.53 -3.83
C PRO A 256 -6.86 -24.49 -4.86
N PHE A 257 -5.73 -23.85 -4.61
CA PHE A 257 -5.19 -22.81 -5.49
C PHE A 257 -4.96 -23.33 -6.93
N ASP A 258 -4.56 -24.59 -7.08
CA ASP A 258 -4.31 -25.23 -8.37
C ASP A 258 -5.56 -25.91 -8.99
N ASP A 259 -6.75 -25.71 -8.41
CA ASP A 259 -7.98 -26.34 -8.89
C ASP A 259 -8.33 -25.83 -10.32
N PRO A 260 -8.65 -26.72 -11.28
CA PRO A 260 -8.93 -26.35 -12.66
C PRO A 260 -10.17 -25.45 -12.82
N ARG A 261 -11.01 -25.32 -11.79
CA ARG A 261 -12.12 -24.35 -11.78
C ARG A 261 -11.65 -22.90 -11.86
N TRP A 262 -10.46 -22.57 -11.37
CA TRP A 262 -9.91 -21.21 -11.48
C TRP A 262 -9.70 -20.82 -12.93
N GLU A 263 -9.12 -21.69 -13.76
CA GLU A 263 -8.98 -21.42 -15.20
C GLU A 263 -10.33 -21.24 -15.90
N LYS A 264 -11.33 -22.05 -15.54
CA LYS A 264 -12.70 -21.88 -16.05
C LYS A 264 -13.30 -20.52 -15.66
N LEU A 265 -13.07 -20.07 -14.42
CA LEU A 265 -13.52 -18.78 -13.93
C LEU A 265 -12.86 -17.62 -14.70
N LEU A 266 -11.53 -17.68 -14.85
CA LEU A 266 -10.74 -16.63 -15.50
C LEU A 266 -11.03 -16.53 -17.01
N ASN A 267 -11.41 -17.62 -17.67
CA ASN A 267 -11.84 -17.59 -19.07
C ASN A 267 -13.12 -16.77 -19.31
N ASN A 268 -13.92 -16.53 -18.28
CA ASN A 268 -15.11 -15.69 -18.40
C ASN A 268 -14.79 -14.19 -18.35
N MET A 269 -13.63 -13.82 -17.81
CA MET A 269 -13.27 -12.42 -17.59
C MET A 269 -12.75 -11.75 -18.86
N SER A 270 -13.22 -10.54 -19.12
CA SER A 270 -12.65 -9.67 -20.15
C SER A 270 -11.31 -9.05 -19.69
N ILE A 271 -10.47 -8.60 -20.64
CA ILE A 271 -9.26 -7.82 -20.33
C ILE A 271 -9.60 -6.58 -19.47
N ALA A 272 -10.74 -5.94 -19.74
CA ALA A 272 -11.20 -4.78 -18.96
C ALA A 272 -11.46 -5.16 -17.50
N GLU A 273 -12.24 -6.21 -17.23
CA GLU A 273 -12.52 -6.68 -15.87
C GLU A 273 -11.24 -7.11 -15.15
N MET A 274 -10.33 -7.81 -15.84
CA MET A 274 -9.05 -8.20 -15.26
C MET A 274 -8.18 -6.97 -14.93
N SER A 275 -8.14 -5.99 -15.83
CA SER A 275 -7.39 -4.75 -15.63
C SER A 275 -7.96 -3.92 -14.48
N GLU A 276 -9.29 -3.78 -14.38
CA GLU A 276 -9.93 -3.10 -13.26
C GLU A 276 -9.65 -3.80 -11.93
N MET A 277 -9.75 -5.13 -11.88
CA MET A 277 -9.48 -5.89 -10.66
C MET A 277 -8.04 -5.70 -10.16
N VAL A 278 -7.07 -5.84 -11.06
CA VAL A 278 -5.64 -5.74 -10.73
C VAL A 278 -5.22 -4.28 -10.48
N MET A 279 -5.69 -3.34 -11.29
CA MET A 279 -5.20 -1.95 -11.25
C MET A 279 -6.00 -1.04 -10.32
N LEU A 280 -7.25 -1.40 -9.99
CA LEU A 280 -8.17 -0.60 -9.15
C LEU A 280 -8.65 -1.39 -7.92
N GLN A 281 -7.79 -2.28 -7.40
CA GLN A 281 -7.91 -2.94 -6.09
C GLN A 281 -9.15 -3.82 -5.88
N ALA A 282 -9.66 -4.48 -6.94
CA ALA A 282 -10.84 -5.36 -6.86
C ALA A 282 -12.08 -4.72 -6.19
N LYS A 283 -12.15 -3.39 -6.13
CA LYS A 283 -13.27 -2.64 -5.52
C LYS A 283 -14.50 -2.71 -6.40
N ASN A 284 -14.30 -2.78 -7.71
CA ASN A 284 -15.37 -2.85 -8.69
C ASN A 284 -15.90 -4.29 -8.83
N PRO A 285 -17.19 -4.46 -9.10
CA PRO A 285 -17.76 -5.76 -9.46
C PRO A 285 -17.21 -6.26 -10.80
N ALA A 286 -17.11 -7.58 -10.94
CA ALA A 286 -16.88 -8.24 -12.23
C ALA A 286 -18.10 -9.12 -12.54
N GLU A 287 -18.96 -8.64 -13.45
CA GLU A 287 -20.26 -9.25 -13.75
C GLU A 287 -20.10 -10.63 -14.40
N SER A 288 -19.07 -10.81 -15.25
CA SER A 288 -18.83 -12.07 -15.96
C SER A 288 -18.64 -13.28 -15.03
N ILE A 289 -18.15 -13.02 -13.81
CA ILE A 289 -17.90 -14.03 -12.78
C ILE A 289 -18.78 -13.86 -11.55
N ASN A 290 -19.74 -12.93 -11.57
CA ASN A 290 -20.57 -12.56 -10.42
C ASN A 290 -19.78 -12.20 -9.15
N PHE A 291 -18.62 -11.56 -9.32
CA PHE A 291 -17.85 -11.02 -8.20
C PHE A 291 -18.43 -9.64 -7.81
N PRO A 292 -18.82 -9.43 -6.53
CA PRO A 292 -19.53 -8.22 -6.12
C PRO A 292 -18.62 -6.99 -5.91
N GLY A 293 -17.30 -7.15 -5.96
CA GLY A 293 -16.35 -6.15 -5.46
C GLY A 293 -16.04 -6.35 -3.99
N ALA A 294 -14.88 -5.84 -3.55
CA ALA A 294 -14.45 -5.90 -2.15
C ALA A 294 -13.96 -4.54 -1.67
N ASN A 295 -14.35 -4.16 -0.45
CA ASN A 295 -13.83 -2.96 0.18
C ASN A 295 -12.44 -3.23 0.77
N ILE A 296 -11.48 -2.41 0.37
CA ILE A 296 -10.08 -2.48 0.79
C ILE A 296 -9.70 -1.11 1.36
N TYR A 297 -9.48 -1.06 2.67
CA TYR A 297 -9.17 0.16 3.41
C TYR A 297 -8.29 -0.14 4.60
N GLY A 298 -7.61 0.86 5.14
CA GLY A 298 -7.00 0.72 6.45
C GLY A 298 -6.33 1.97 6.96
N GLY A 299 -5.54 1.80 8.01
CA GLY A 299 -4.85 2.88 8.69
C GLY A 299 -3.77 2.31 9.60
N ALA A 300 -2.84 3.18 10.01
CA ALA A 300 -1.72 2.81 10.88
C ALA A 300 -2.17 2.20 12.23
N ALA A 301 -3.33 2.62 12.74
CA ALA A 301 -3.82 2.30 14.07
C ALA A 301 -5.33 1.99 14.07
N GLY A 302 -5.81 1.20 13.12
CA GLY A 302 -7.24 0.84 12.98
C GLY A 302 -7.88 1.36 11.70
N ASN A 303 -9.16 1.03 11.49
CA ASN A 303 -9.90 1.42 10.31
C ASN A 303 -10.31 2.88 10.50
N ASN A 304 -10.04 3.75 9.54
CA ASN A 304 -10.38 5.17 9.65
C ASN A 304 -11.25 5.66 8.48
N THR A 305 -11.73 4.74 7.63
CA THR A 305 -12.34 5.12 6.35
C THR A 305 -13.85 4.98 6.32
N LEU A 306 -14.42 3.96 6.97
CA LEU A 306 -15.85 3.65 6.89
C LEU A 306 -16.51 3.55 8.28
N PRO A 307 -17.69 4.16 8.49
CA PRO A 307 -18.50 3.89 9.68
C PRO A 307 -19.01 2.44 9.66
N TYR A 308 -19.46 1.94 10.80
CA TYR A 308 -20.09 0.62 10.85
C TYR A 308 -21.37 0.60 10.01
N GLN A 309 -21.57 -0.49 9.26
CA GLN A 309 -22.74 -0.64 8.40
C GLN A 309 -24.05 -0.42 9.16
N GLY A 310 -24.92 0.42 8.59
CA GLY A 310 -26.25 0.69 9.14
C GLY A 310 -26.26 1.57 10.41
N THR A 311 -25.14 2.20 10.76
CA THR A 311 -25.03 3.09 11.93
C THR A 311 -24.30 4.40 11.58
N GLU A 312 -24.31 5.36 12.51
CA GLU A 312 -23.47 6.57 12.47
C GLU A 312 -22.18 6.40 13.31
N ASP A 313 -21.97 5.23 13.92
CA ASP A 313 -20.83 4.96 14.79
C ASP A 313 -19.56 4.70 13.97
N TYR A 314 -18.43 5.19 14.47
CA TYR A 314 -17.12 5.01 13.86
C TYR A 314 -16.38 3.80 14.45
N THR A 315 -15.44 3.31 13.67
CA THR A 315 -14.47 2.26 14.01
C THR A 315 -13.53 2.69 15.14
N THR A 316 -12.90 1.71 15.79
CA THR A 316 -12.02 1.95 16.95
C THR A 316 -10.66 2.48 16.49
N GLY A 317 -10.21 3.58 17.11
CA GLY A 317 -8.82 4.02 17.03
C GLY A 317 -7.96 3.21 18.01
N PHE A 318 -7.07 2.38 17.49
CA PHE A 318 -6.12 1.60 18.27
C PHE A 318 -4.83 2.39 18.51
N TYR A 319 -3.86 1.74 19.14
CA TYR A 319 -2.54 2.27 19.43
C TYR A 319 -1.56 1.97 18.29
N GLY A 320 -0.43 2.68 18.27
CA GLY A 320 0.66 2.40 17.32
C GLY A 320 1.47 1.16 17.71
N GLN A 321 2.07 0.49 16.73
CA GLN A 321 2.73 -0.80 16.86
C GLN A 321 3.91 -0.79 17.86
N ILE A 322 4.53 0.37 18.10
CA ILE A 322 5.56 0.52 19.12
C ILE A 322 5.02 0.23 20.53
N VAL A 323 3.76 0.60 20.79
CA VAL A 323 3.07 0.28 22.04
C VAL A 323 2.75 -1.22 22.09
N SER A 324 2.40 -1.84 20.95
CA SER A 324 2.23 -3.30 20.85
C SER A 324 3.49 -4.04 21.27
N ALA A 325 4.62 -3.71 20.65
CA ALA A 325 5.89 -4.38 20.91
C ALA A 325 6.35 -4.19 22.37
N SER A 326 6.13 -3.00 22.92
CA SER A 326 6.41 -2.70 24.34
C SER A 326 5.62 -3.57 25.32
N THR A 327 4.58 -4.28 24.88
CA THR A 327 3.88 -5.23 25.74
C THR A 327 4.63 -6.54 25.93
N PHE A 328 5.48 -6.96 24.99
CA PHE A 328 6.09 -8.31 24.98
C PHE A 328 5.04 -9.42 25.23
N ASN A 329 3.84 -9.30 24.65
CA ASN A 329 2.73 -10.22 24.88
C ASN A 329 1.97 -10.52 23.58
N THR A 330 2.36 -11.59 22.89
CA THR A 330 1.76 -12.02 21.63
C THR A 330 0.30 -12.43 21.79
N GLU A 331 -0.10 -13.03 22.91
CA GLU A 331 -1.51 -13.38 23.19
C GLU A 331 -2.40 -12.12 23.21
N LEU A 332 -1.95 -11.05 23.87
CA LEU A 332 -2.66 -9.78 23.88
C LEU A 332 -2.74 -9.17 22.47
N ILE A 333 -1.65 -9.24 21.71
CA ILE A 333 -1.62 -8.71 20.34
C ILE A 333 -2.53 -9.51 19.41
N TRP A 334 -2.62 -10.83 19.56
CA TRP A 334 -3.58 -11.68 18.86
C TRP A 334 -5.03 -11.25 19.17
N ARG A 335 -5.36 -11.03 20.44
CA ARG A 335 -6.70 -10.57 20.86
C ARG A 335 -7.03 -9.17 20.35
N VAL A 336 -6.03 -8.30 20.21
CA VAL A 336 -6.22 -6.98 19.59
C VAL A 336 -6.41 -7.11 18.08
N GLY A 337 -5.66 -7.99 17.42
CA GLY A 337 -5.89 -8.37 16.03
C GLY A 337 -7.33 -8.86 15.83
N GLU A 338 -7.82 -9.73 16.70
CA GLU A 338 -9.20 -10.23 16.69
C GLU A 338 -10.23 -9.08 16.75
N ALA A 339 -10.03 -8.12 17.65
CA ALA A 339 -10.88 -6.93 17.76
C ALA A 339 -10.80 -6.03 16.50
N MET A 340 -9.62 -5.87 15.91
CA MET A 340 -9.47 -5.17 14.62
C MET A 340 -10.21 -5.90 13.50
N GLY A 341 -10.16 -7.24 13.47
CA GLY A 341 -10.88 -8.05 12.49
C GLY A 341 -12.39 -7.85 12.55
N GLU A 342 -12.96 -7.80 13.76
CA GLU A 342 -14.37 -7.46 13.98
C GLU A 342 -14.73 -6.06 13.47
N ASP A 343 -13.85 -5.07 13.68
CA ASP A 343 -14.07 -3.71 13.18
C ASP A 343 -14.14 -3.66 11.66
N TRP A 344 -13.24 -4.37 10.98
CA TRP A 344 -13.23 -4.47 9.51
C TRP A 344 -14.44 -5.22 8.97
N LEU A 345 -14.80 -6.33 9.61
CA LEU A 345 -15.99 -7.09 9.25
C LEU A 345 -17.25 -6.20 9.36
N ARG A 346 -17.40 -5.46 10.48
CA ARG A 346 -18.56 -4.62 10.75
C ARG A 346 -18.62 -3.36 9.87
N SER A 347 -17.48 -2.85 9.41
CA SER A 347 -17.41 -1.79 8.39
C SER A 347 -17.49 -2.33 6.96
N ASN A 348 -17.72 -3.64 6.79
CA ASN A 348 -17.74 -4.32 5.50
C ASN A 348 -16.49 -4.03 4.68
N THR A 349 -15.31 -4.17 5.30
CA THR A 349 -13.99 -4.01 4.69
C THR A 349 -13.26 -5.36 4.71
N ALA A 350 -13.07 -5.97 3.55
CA ALA A 350 -12.52 -7.32 3.41
C ALA A 350 -11.01 -7.38 3.65
N VAL A 351 -10.31 -6.28 3.38
CA VAL A 351 -8.85 -6.20 3.43
C VAL A 351 -8.40 -4.97 4.20
N GLY A 352 -7.50 -5.15 5.16
CA GLY A 352 -6.92 -4.13 6.01
C GLY A 352 -5.45 -3.86 5.73
N TYR A 353 -5.09 -2.61 5.43
CA TYR A 353 -3.69 -2.18 5.28
C TYR A 353 -2.96 -2.00 6.63
N ILE A 354 -2.80 -3.10 7.35
CA ILE A 354 -2.21 -3.19 8.69
C ILE A 354 -1.80 -4.66 8.95
N PRO A 355 -0.81 -4.96 9.81
CA PRO A 355 0.14 -4.04 10.45
C PRO A 355 1.19 -3.42 9.52
N SER A 356 1.60 -2.22 9.93
CA SER A 356 2.85 -1.60 9.53
C SER A 356 3.99 -2.20 10.38
N SER A 357 5.04 -2.72 9.74
CA SER A 357 6.02 -3.61 10.35
C SER A 357 7.44 -3.39 9.84
N ASN A 358 7.80 -2.20 9.33
CA ASN A 358 9.21 -1.93 9.04
C ASN A 358 10.03 -1.82 10.34
N LEU A 359 11.35 -1.73 10.23
CA LEU A 359 12.24 -1.72 11.38
C LEU A 359 12.46 -0.29 11.89
N HIS A 360 12.69 -0.13 13.19
CA HIS A 360 13.22 1.13 13.75
C HIS A 360 14.73 1.27 13.49
N ARG A 361 15.15 1.27 12.22
CA ARG A 361 16.57 1.42 11.83
C ARG A 361 17.19 2.72 12.39
N THR A 362 16.39 3.77 12.49
CA THR A 362 16.79 5.06 13.05
C THR A 362 15.64 5.66 13.85
N PRO A 363 15.89 6.32 14.99
CA PRO A 363 14.83 6.98 15.77
C PRO A 363 14.19 8.16 15.03
N TYR A 364 14.80 8.65 13.94
CA TYR A 364 14.33 9.81 13.19
C TYR A 364 13.34 9.47 12.06
N SER A 365 13.00 8.20 11.86
CA SER A 365 11.98 7.84 10.87
C SER A 365 10.61 8.31 11.35
N GLY A 366 9.91 9.04 10.48
CA GLY A 366 8.62 9.66 10.82
C GLY A 366 7.49 8.65 11.07
N ARG A 367 7.68 7.37 10.73
CA ARG A 367 6.68 6.30 10.85
C ARG A 367 7.03 5.23 11.89
N ASN A 368 8.06 5.44 12.71
CA ASN A 368 8.35 4.53 13.83
C ASN A 368 7.16 4.36 14.80
N PHE A 369 6.29 5.36 14.92
CA PHE A 369 5.11 5.22 15.78
C PHE A 369 4.19 4.05 15.37
N GLU A 370 4.19 3.70 14.08
CA GLU A 370 3.39 2.62 13.51
C GLU A 370 4.20 1.38 13.14
N TYR A 371 5.45 1.28 13.60
CA TYR A 371 6.30 0.10 13.46
C TYR A 371 6.56 -0.50 14.84
N TYR A 372 6.95 -1.78 14.89
CA TYR A 372 7.04 -2.50 16.17
C TYR A 372 8.33 -2.18 16.94
N SER A 373 9.49 -2.46 16.34
CA SER A 373 10.74 -2.55 17.09
C SER A 373 11.97 -2.31 16.20
N GLU A 374 13.12 -2.10 16.84
CA GLU A 374 14.45 -2.19 16.22
C GLU A 374 14.95 -3.64 16.09
N ASP A 375 14.31 -4.58 16.81
CA ASP A 375 14.59 -6.00 16.79
C ASP A 375 13.64 -6.74 15.84
N GLY A 376 14.22 -7.42 14.84
CA GLY A 376 13.46 -8.10 13.79
C GLY A 376 12.62 -9.28 14.29
N PHE A 377 13.13 -10.01 15.28
CA PHE A 377 12.45 -11.14 15.91
C PHE A 377 11.20 -10.68 16.68
N LEU A 378 11.34 -9.74 17.61
CA LEU A 378 10.21 -9.17 18.36
C LEU A 378 9.15 -8.59 17.42
N ALA A 379 9.57 -7.85 16.40
CA ALA A 379 8.64 -7.28 15.43
C ALA A 379 7.89 -8.38 14.65
N GLY A 380 8.59 -9.45 14.24
CA GLY A 380 8.01 -10.60 13.55
C GLY A 380 6.98 -11.35 14.40
N GLU A 381 7.29 -11.64 15.66
CA GLU A 381 6.34 -12.28 16.59
C GLU A 381 5.05 -11.46 16.77
N MET A 382 5.18 -10.13 16.89
CA MET A 382 4.03 -9.24 17.04
C MET A 382 3.21 -9.14 15.75
N ALA A 383 3.88 -9.03 14.60
CA ALA A 383 3.22 -8.94 13.29
C ALA A 383 2.46 -10.22 12.95
N ALA A 384 3.04 -11.39 13.25
CA ALA A 384 2.42 -12.70 13.09
C ALA A 384 1.16 -12.82 13.97
N ALA A 385 1.28 -12.53 15.27
CA ALA A 385 0.16 -12.60 16.21
C ALA A 385 -1.00 -11.67 15.82
N GLN A 386 -0.72 -10.42 15.44
CA GLN A 386 -1.75 -9.46 15.01
C GLN A 386 -2.44 -9.93 13.72
N THR A 387 -1.67 -10.47 12.78
CA THR A 387 -2.20 -10.95 11.49
C THR A 387 -3.11 -12.13 11.68
N GLU A 388 -2.68 -13.14 12.44
CA GLU A 388 -3.50 -14.31 12.74
C GLU A 388 -4.81 -13.90 13.44
N GLY A 389 -4.71 -13.05 14.46
CA GLY A 389 -5.87 -12.53 15.20
C GLY A 389 -6.87 -11.83 14.27
N MET A 390 -6.39 -10.93 13.42
CA MET A 390 -7.25 -10.21 12.48
C MET A 390 -7.91 -11.15 11.46
N GLN A 391 -7.14 -12.07 10.88
CA GLN A 391 -7.64 -13.00 9.86
C GLN A 391 -8.61 -14.05 10.42
N SER A 392 -8.61 -14.30 11.73
CA SER A 392 -9.59 -15.18 12.40
C SER A 392 -11.05 -14.72 12.22
N ARG A 393 -11.26 -13.45 11.83
CA ARG A 393 -12.58 -12.85 11.61
C ARG A 393 -12.99 -12.75 10.13
N GLY A 394 -12.31 -13.49 9.24
CA GLY A 394 -12.67 -13.56 7.82
C GLY A 394 -12.33 -12.27 7.06
N VAL A 395 -11.27 -11.59 7.47
CA VAL A 395 -10.69 -10.41 6.79
C VAL A 395 -9.23 -10.68 6.45
N ILE A 396 -8.66 -9.98 5.49
CA ILE A 396 -7.24 -10.09 5.14
C ILE A 396 -6.46 -8.99 5.86
N SER A 397 -5.42 -9.40 6.59
CA SER A 397 -4.37 -8.51 7.07
C SER A 397 -3.36 -8.32 5.94
N MET A 398 -3.07 -7.08 5.56
CA MET A 398 -2.13 -6.73 4.50
C MET A 398 -0.90 -6.08 5.15
N LEU A 399 0.08 -6.92 5.52
CA LEU A 399 1.34 -6.50 6.16
C LEU A 399 2.10 -5.49 5.29
N LYS A 400 2.75 -4.49 5.89
CA LYS A 400 3.44 -3.44 5.12
C LYS A 400 4.61 -2.79 5.86
N HIS A 401 5.55 -2.13 5.20
CA HIS A 401 5.73 -2.04 3.75
C HIS A 401 6.86 -2.99 3.38
N PHE A 402 6.58 -3.97 2.54
CA PHE A 402 7.53 -5.02 2.19
C PHE A 402 8.45 -4.58 1.04
N ALA A 403 9.72 -4.23 1.25
CA ALA A 403 10.49 -4.20 2.50
C ALA A 403 11.50 -3.03 2.51
N LEU A 404 12.23 -2.85 3.63
CA LEU A 404 13.29 -1.84 3.82
C LEU A 404 12.83 -0.36 3.72
N ASN A 405 11.59 -0.07 4.11
CA ASN A 405 11.03 1.29 4.11
C ASN A 405 11.21 2.01 5.47
N ASP A 406 12.45 2.09 5.94
CA ASP A 406 12.76 2.59 7.28
C ASP A 406 13.08 4.10 7.30
N GLN A 407 12.87 4.79 6.17
CA GLN A 407 13.13 6.23 6.03
C GLN A 407 12.07 6.91 5.16
N GLU A 408 11.39 7.91 5.74
CA GLU A 408 10.36 8.67 5.03
C GLU A 408 10.91 9.64 3.98
N ASN A 409 12.06 10.25 4.27
CA ASN A 409 12.64 11.23 3.38
C ASN A 409 13.00 10.59 2.03
N LYS A 410 12.37 11.06 0.96
CA LYS A 410 12.53 10.57 -0.42
C LYS A 410 12.14 9.10 -0.63
N ARG A 411 11.30 8.51 0.23
CA ARG A 411 10.89 7.09 0.15
C ARG A 411 10.41 6.65 -1.23
N HIS A 412 9.83 7.55 -2.04
CA HIS A 412 9.44 7.29 -3.43
C HIS A 412 10.69 7.15 -4.32
N GLY A 413 11.20 5.92 -4.47
CA GLY A 413 12.37 5.61 -5.29
C GLY A 413 13.74 5.81 -4.62
N LEU A 414 13.77 5.97 -3.29
CA LEU A 414 15.00 5.88 -2.49
C LEU A 414 15.69 4.55 -2.77
N LYS A 415 17.01 4.55 -2.99
CA LYS A 415 17.81 3.34 -3.23
C LYS A 415 18.44 2.92 -1.93
N THR A 416 17.96 1.83 -1.36
CA THR A 416 18.47 1.29 -0.09
C THR A 416 19.48 0.20 -0.40
N PHE A 417 20.76 0.48 -0.20
CA PHE A 417 21.84 -0.50 -0.34
C PHE A 417 22.11 -1.21 0.99
N SER A 418 22.37 -2.52 0.92
CA SER A 418 22.64 -3.40 2.07
C SER A 418 23.38 -4.66 1.59
N ASN A 419 23.78 -5.53 2.52
CA ASN A 419 24.17 -6.90 2.21
C ASN A 419 23.02 -7.89 2.48
N GLU A 420 23.13 -9.09 1.89
CA GLU A 420 22.19 -10.20 2.05
C GLU A 420 21.93 -10.53 3.52
N GLN A 421 22.99 -10.62 4.33
CA GLN A 421 22.89 -10.99 5.74
C GLN A 421 21.94 -10.05 6.51
N ALA A 422 22.14 -8.74 6.39
CA ALA A 422 21.30 -7.76 7.06
C ALA A 422 19.87 -7.77 6.49
N ILE A 423 19.70 -7.94 5.17
CA ILE A 423 18.37 -8.09 4.55
C ILE A 423 17.62 -9.27 5.18
N ARG A 424 18.25 -10.44 5.24
CA ARG A 424 17.69 -11.70 5.77
C ARG A 424 17.42 -11.63 7.28
N GLU A 425 18.45 -11.34 8.07
CA GLU A 425 18.40 -11.44 9.54
C GLU A 425 17.65 -10.29 10.23
N ILE A 426 17.59 -9.11 9.59
CA ILE A 426 17.06 -7.90 10.23
C ILE A 426 15.75 -7.46 9.58
N TYR A 427 15.78 -7.12 8.29
CA TYR A 427 14.66 -6.45 7.65
C TYR A 427 13.55 -7.41 7.22
N LEU A 428 13.92 -8.58 6.69
CA LEU A 428 12.98 -9.62 6.27
C LEU A 428 12.48 -10.46 7.44
N LYS A 429 13.25 -10.57 8.52
CA LYS A 429 12.85 -11.31 9.72
C LYS A 429 11.54 -10.82 10.33
N VAL A 430 11.25 -9.53 10.18
CA VAL A 430 9.98 -8.94 10.63
C VAL A 430 8.75 -9.51 9.90
N PHE A 431 8.92 -9.97 8.67
CA PHE A 431 7.83 -10.39 7.81
C PHE A 431 7.72 -11.90 7.68
N GLU A 432 8.86 -12.60 7.70
CA GLU A 432 8.99 -14.04 7.46
C GLU A 432 7.89 -14.84 8.16
N LYS A 433 7.83 -14.76 9.50
CA LYS A 433 6.89 -15.55 10.31
C LYS A 433 5.43 -15.30 9.96
N ALA A 434 5.08 -14.05 9.61
CA ALA A 434 3.71 -13.74 9.22
C ALA A 434 3.32 -14.43 7.90
N PHE A 435 4.27 -14.55 6.95
CA PHE A 435 4.04 -15.17 5.65
C PHE A 435 4.16 -16.70 5.69
N SER A 436 5.19 -17.23 6.34
CA SER A 436 5.52 -18.67 6.31
C SER A 436 4.75 -19.48 7.35
N GLU A 437 4.37 -18.88 8.49
CA GLU A 437 3.76 -19.60 9.61
C GLU A 437 2.35 -19.09 9.96
N ALA A 438 2.14 -17.77 10.03
CA ALA A 438 0.85 -17.19 10.44
C ALA A 438 -0.22 -17.18 9.32
N GLY A 439 0.12 -17.64 8.12
CA GLY A 439 -0.79 -17.74 6.98
C GLY A 439 -1.34 -16.40 6.52
N ALA A 440 -0.53 -15.34 6.54
CA ALA A 440 -0.92 -14.04 6.01
C ALA A 440 -1.43 -14.18 4.56
N ARG A 441 -2.52 -13.48 4.24
CA ARG A 441 -3.17 -13.52 2.92
C ARG A 441 -2.92 -12.26 2.10
N GLY A 442 -2.07 -11.35 2.58
CA GLY A 442 -1.78 -10.09 1.92
C GLY A 442 -0.49 -9.43 2.40
N THR A 443 0.22 -8.78 1.48
CA THR A 443 1.27 -7.81 1.76
C THR A 443 1.17 -6.60 0.85
N MET A 444 1.53 -5.43 1.36
CA MET A 444 1.72 -4.21 0.60
C MET A 444 3.22 -3.92 0.51
N GLY A 445 3.77 -3.96 -0.70
CA GLY A 445 5.17 -3.70 -0.92
C GLY A 445 5.53 -2.22 -0.84
N ALA A 446 6.79 -1.91 -0.62
CA ALA A 446 7.25 -0.55 -0.31
C ALA A 446 7.48 0.36 -1.52
N PHE A 447 7.49 1.67 -1.24
CA PHE A 447 7.85 2.72 -2.20
C PHE A 447 9.33 2.76 -2.59
N ASN A 448 10.23 2.25 -1.75
CA ASN A 448 11.66 2.34 -2.00
C ASN A 448 12.14 1.29 -3.01
N ARG A 449 13.42 1.38 -3.31
CA ARG A 449 14.20 0.41 -4.07
C ARG A 449 15.13 -0.36 -3.14
N ILE A 450 15.37 -1.63 -3.46
CA ILE A 450 16.42 -2.47 -2.88
C ILE A 450 17.57 -2.46 -3.89
N GLY A 451 18.68 -1.84 -3.50
CA GLY A 451 19.69 -1.39 -4.46
C GLY A 451 19.05 -0.53 -5.56
N CYS A 452 19.19 -0.97 -6.81
CA CYS A 452 18.62 -0.29 -7.97
C CYS A 452 17.22 -0.76 -8.35
N PHE A 453 16.67 -1.83 -7.76
CA PHE A 453 15.38 -2.42 -8.15
C PHE A 453 14.25 -1.91 -7.26
N TRP A 454 13.06 -1.62 -7.82
CA TRP A 454 11.90 -1.29 -6.98
C TRP A 454 11.51 -2.49 -6.13
N ALA A 455 11.15 -2.28 -4.85
CA ALA A 455 10.77 -3.39 -3.98
C ALA A 455 9.63 -4.23 -4.59
N ASN A 456 8.59 -3.57 -5.12
CA ASN A 456 7.46 -4.25 -5.79
C ASN A 456 7.81 -4.80 -7.20
N ALA A 457 8.96 -4.47 -7.79
CA ALA A 457 9.41 -4.97 -9.09
C ALA A 457 10.73 -5.74 -9.00
N ASP A 458 11.05 -6.27 -7.81
CA ASP A 458 12.24 -7.07 -7.57
C ASP A 458 11.83 -8.54 -7.52
N GLU A 459 12.13 -9.30 -8.58
CA GLU A 459 11.79 -10.72 -8.68
C GLU A 459 12.45 -11.56 -7.57
N HIS A 460 13.61 -11.13 -7.09
CA HIS A 460 14.32 -11.82 -6.01
C HIS A 460 13.55 -11.72 -4.70
N LEU A 461 12.99 -10.53 -4.42
CA LEU A 461 12.16 -10.32 -3.24
C LEU A 461 10.78 -10.99 -3.40
N MET A 462 10.10 -10.69 -4.49
CA MET A 462 8.68 -10.96 -4.66
C MET A 462 8.38 -12.39 -5.13
N GLN A 463 9.23 -12.97 -5.99
CA GLN A 463 9.08 -14.37 -6.43
C GLN A 463 9.99 -15.28 -5.62
N ASN A 464 11.31 -15.08 -5.66
CA ASN A 464 12.25 -16.09 -5.15
C ASN A 464 12.13 -16.27 -3.64
N VAL A 465 12.18 -15.18 -2.86
CA VAL A 465 12.01 -15.26 -1.40
C VAL A 465 10.55 -15.42 -1.02
N LEU A 466 9.68 -14.47 -1.39
CA LEU A 466 8.30 -14.44 -0.87
C LEU A 466 7.44 -15.62 -1.38
N ARG A 467 7.39 -15.87 -2.70
CA ARG A 467 6.60 -16.99 -3.27
C ARG A 467 7.33 -18.33 -3.23
N GLY A 468 8.65 -18.31 -3.42
CA GLY A 468 9.48 -19.50 -3.52
C GLY A 468 9.82 -20.03 -2.14
N GLU A 469 10.73 -19.37 -1.44
CA GLU A 469 11.22 -19.84 -0.14
C GLU A 469 10.13 -19.90 0.92
N TRP A 470 9.24 -18.90 0.99
CA TRP A 470 8.18 -18.80 1.99
C TRP A 470 6.79 -19.30 1.54
N GLU A 471 6.67 -19.82 0.30
CA GLU A 471 5.40 -20.32 -0.28
C GLU A 471 4.18 -19.40 -0.07
N PHE A 472 4.40 -18.09 -0.03
CA PHE A 472 3.30 -17.14 0.17
C PHE A 472 2.31 -17.28 -0.98
N THR A 473 1.01 -17.44 -0.68
CA THR A 473 -0.06 -17.49 -1.70
C THR A 473 -1.04 -16.31 -1.60
N GLY A 474 -0.71 -15.33 -0.75
CA GLY A 474 -1.52 -14.12 -0.53
C GLY A 474 -1.48 -13.09 -1.66
N ILE A 475 -2.18 -11.98 -1.49
CA ILE A 475 -2.15 -10.82 -2.41
C ILE A 475 -0.84 -10.04 -2.21
N ILE A 476 -0.20 -9.61 -3.30
CA ILE A 476 0.93 -8.67 -3.27
C ILE A 476 0.45 -7.37 -3.93
N ASN A 477 0.32 -6.33 -3.11
CA ASN A 477 -0.21 -5.04 -3.49
C ASN A 477 0.90 -3.98 -3.50
N THR A 478 0.90 -3.04 -4.45
CA THR A 478 1.78 -1.87 -4.34
C THR A 478 1.36 -0.97 -3.19
N ASP A 479 2.28 -0.16 -2.65
CA ASP A 479 1.89 1.06 -1.93
C ASP A 479 1.18 2.04 -2.91
N MET A 480 0.56 3.08 -2.36
CA MET A 480 -0.36 3.96 -3.10
C MET A 480 0.30 4.61 -4.33
N ALA A 481 -0.12 4.18 -5.52
CA ALA A 481 0.23 4.76 -6.80
C ALA A 481 -0.63 6.02 -7.04
N ALA A 482 -0.05 7.19 -6.77
CA ALA A 482 -0.72 8.48 -6.92
C ALA A 482 0.04 9.43 -7.85
N HIS A 483 -0.66 10.44 -8.40
CA HIS A 483 -0.04 11.46 -9.25
C HIS A 483 1.18 12.11 -8.59
N GLY A 484 2.28 12.17 -9.34
CA GLY A 484 3.53 12.78 -8.88
C GLY A 484 4.32 11.93 -7.86
N VAL A 485 3.82 10.75 -7.51
CA VAL A 485 4.58 9.73 -6.77
C VAL A 485 5.37 8.93 -7.79
N ALA A 486 6.70 8.89 -7.62
CA ALA A 486 7.54 8.03 -8.44
C ALA A 486 7.16 6.57 -8.16
N GLN A 487 6.72 5.87 -9.20
CA GLN A 487 6.33 4.47 -9.17
C GLN A 487 6.98 3.75 -10.36
N MET A 488 7.03 2.44 -10.26
CA MET A 488 7.39 1.60 -11.40
C MET A 488 6.21 1.42 -12.38
N PRO A 489 6.48 1.06 -13.65
CA PRO A 489 5.44 0.73 -14.60
C PRO A 489 4.61 -0.51 -14.19
N PRO A 490 3.29 -0.56 -14.47
CA PRO A 490 2.40 -1.70 -14.21
C PRO A 490 3.01 -3.06 -14.53
N ARG A 491 3.53 -3.20 -15.76
CA ARG A 491 4.13 -4.44 -16.25
C ARG A 491 5.31 -4.95 -15.41
N ALA A 492 6.20 -4.08 -14.93
CA ALA A 492 7.41 -4.50 -14.22
C ALA A 492 7.06 -5.13 -12.87
N ALA A 493 6.01 -4.62 -12.21
CA ALA A 493 5.46 -5.22 -10.99
C ALA A 493 4.89 -6.59 -11.25
N LEU A 494 4.06 -6.66 -12.30
CA LEU A 494 3.30 -7.84 -12.67
C LEU A 494 4.24 -8.99 -13.05
N GLU A 495 5.32 -8.70 -13.77
CA GLU A 495 6.38 -9.66 -14.08
C GLU A 495 7.11 -10.14 -12.83
N ALA A 496 7.38 -9.23 -11.88
CA ALA A 496 8.01 -9.56 -10.61
C ALA A 496 7.06 -10.23 -9.61
N GLY A 497 5.78 -10.48 -9.94
CA GLY A 497 4.83 -11.19 -9.08
C GLY A 497 3.92 -10.32 -8.20
N THR A 498 4.10 -9.00 -8.21
CA THR A 498 3.13 -8.07 -7.64
C THR A 498 1.83 -8.13 -8.44
N ASN A 499 0.71 -8.40 -7.79
CA ASN A 499 -0.55 -8.78 -8.46
C ASN A 499 -1.70 -7.78 -8.27
N MET A 500 -1.49 -6.71 -7.50
CA MET A 500 -2.48 -5.66 -7.31
C MET A 500 -1.79 -4.29 -7.18
N TYR A 501 -2.43 -3.26 -7.72
CA TYR A 501 -1.99 -1.87 -7.57
C TYR A 501 -2.96 -1.10 -6.68
N ASP A 502 -2.45 -0.44 -5.65
CA ASP A 502 -3.20 0.57 -4.90
C ASP A 502 -3.26 1.86 -5.71
N CYS A 503 -4.10 1.90 -6.74
CA CYS A 503 -4.33 3.07 -7.57
C CYS A 503 -5.81 3.46 -7.54
N PHE A 504 -6.07 4.76 -7.66
CA PHE A 504 -7.41 5.33 -7.86
C PHE A 504 -7.51 6.11 -9.19
N PHE A 505 -6.41 6.19 -9.94
CA PHE A 505 -6.30 6.97 -11.16
C PHE A 505 -6.31 6.06 -12.38
N GLU A 506 -7.02 6.51 -13.42
CA GLU A 506 -7.19 5.75 -14.65
C GLU A 506 -5.88 5.61 -15.44
N GLU A 507 -4.82 6.41 -15.21
CA GLU A 507 -3.61 6.31 -16.05
C GLU A 507 -2.93 4.94 -16.00
N MET A 508 -2.82 4.36 -14.81
CA MET A 508 -2.18 3.05 -14.65
C MET A 508 -3.01 1.94 -15.30
N ASN A 509 -4.34 2.07 -15.23
CA ASN A 509 -5.27 1.20 -15.94
C ASN A 509 -5.19 1.44 -17.47
N ALA A 510 -5.10 2.68 -17.92
CA ALA A 510 -5.04 3.07 -19.33
C ALA A 510 -3.80 2.50 -20.03
N TYR A 511 -2.64 2.46 -19.35
CA TYR A 511 -1.47 1.76 -19.88
C TYR A 511 -1.79 0.29 -20.17
N VAL A 512 -2.38 -0.42 -19.22
CA VAL A 512 -2.72 -1.83 -19.37
C VAL A 512 -3.74 -2.01 -20.51
N MET A 513 -4.79 -1.21 -20.53
CA MET A 513 -5.83 -1.25 -21.57
C MET A 513 -5.30 -0.95 -22.97
N GLN A 514 -4.25 -0.13 -23.10
CA GLN A 514 -3.62 0.17 -24.38
C GLN A 514 -2.75 -0.99 -24.89
N HIS A 515 -2.05 -1.71 -24.01
CA HIS A 515 -1.00 -2.67 -24.41
C HIS A 515 -1.45 -4.14 -24.34
N ALA A 516 -2.28 -4.51 -23.36
CA ALA A 516 -2.71 -5.90 -23.15
C ALA A 516 -3.39 -6.55 -24.37
N PRO A 517 -4.19 -5.85 -25.21
CA PRO A 517 -4.81 -6.47 -26.39
C PRO A 517 -3.81 -7.02 -27.43
N THR A 518 -2.54 -6.64 -27.36
CA THR A 518 -1.48 -7.08 -28.28
C THR A 518 -0.28 -7.67 -27.55
N ASP A 519 -0.45 -8.08 -26.29
CA ASP A 519 0.63 -8.57 -25.45
C ASP A 519 0.15 -9.74 -24.58
N ALA A 520 0.35 -10.96 -25.10
CA ALA A 520 -0.02 -12.19 -24.42
C ALA A 520 0.62 -12.33 -23.02
N LYS A 521 1.84 -11.81 -22.84
CA LYS A 521 2.55 -11.88 -21.55
C LYS A 521 1.87 -10.98 -20.52
N LEU A 522 1.47 -9.77 -20.91
CA LEU A 522 0.73 -8.87 -20.03
C LEU A 522 -0.64 -9.46 -19.66
N VAL A 523 -1.36 -10.08 -20.60
CA VAL A 523 -2.64 -10.76 -20.32
C VAL A 523 -2.46 -11.93 -19.36
N GLU A 524 -1.43 -12.76 -19.52
CA GLU A 524 -1.11 -13.85 -18.60
C GLU A 524 -0.82 -13.36 -17.18
N ASN A 525 -0.08 -12.26 -17.06
CA ASN A 525 0.17 -11.64 -15.75
C ASN A 525 -1.11 -11.07 -15.11
N LEU A 526 -2.01 -10.48 -15.89
CA LEU A 526 -3.31 -10.02 -15.38
C LEU A 526 -4.18 -11.18 -14.90
N ARG A 527 -4.21 -12.29 -15.65
CA ARG A 527 -4.92 -13.52 -15.24
C ARG A 527 -4.37 -14.07 -13.95
N THR A 528 -3.04 -14.16 -13.85
CA THR A 528 -2.34 -14.57 -12.63
C THR A 528 -2.71 -13.65 -11.47
N GLY A 529 -2.73 -12.33 -11.69
CA GLY A 529 -3.11 -11.37 -10.66
C GLY A 529 -4.55 -11.54 -10.18
N CYS A 530 -5.49 -11.70 -11.10
CA CYS A 530 -6.90 -11.98 -10.78
C CYS A 530 -7.04 -13.29 -9.99
N HIS A 531 -6.28 -14.33 -10.33
CA HIS A 531 -6.30 -15.59 -9.60
C HIS A 531 -5.90 -15.40 -8.13
N TYR A 532 -4.76 -14.77 -7.86
CA TYR A 532 -4.31 -14.49 -6.49
C TYR A 532 -5.31 -13.62 -5.71
N ILE A 533 -5.84 -12.57 -6.34
CA ILE A 533 -6.83 -11.68 -5.73
C ILE A 533 -8.10 -12.46 -5.36
N LEU A 534 -8.69 -13.19 -6.32
CA LEU A 534 -9.94 -13.91 -6.13
C LEU A 534 -9.80 -15.07 -5.14
N TYR A 535 -8.70 -15.83 -5.21
CA TYR A 535 -8.42 -16.92 -4.28
C TYR A 535 -8.41 -16.43 -2.83
N ASN A 536 -7.75 -15.30 -2.56
CA ASN A 536 -7.67 -14.75 -1.21
C ASN A 536 -8.97 -14.10 -0.78
N LEU A 537 -9.65 -13.34 -1.65
CA LEU A 537 -10.95 -12.75 -1.33
C LEU A 537 -12.04 -13.80 -1.11
N ALA A 538 -11.96 -14.96 -1.76
CA ALA A 538 -12.88 -16.08 -1.53
C ALA A 538 -12.78 -16.64 -0.10
N GLN A 539 -11.67 -16.40 0.60
CA GLN A 539 -11.45 -16.79 2.01
C GLN A 539 -11.94 -15.73 3.01
N THR A 540 -12.57 -14.66 2.55
CA THR A 540 -13.09 -13.58 3.40
C THR A 540 -14.60 -13.64 3.51
N PHE A 541 -15.17 -12.77 4.35
CA PHE A 541 -16.62 -12.62 4.45
C PHE A 541 -17.30 -12.18 3.14
N VAL A 542 -16.55 -11.74 2.11
CA VAL A 542 -17.10 -11.30 0.81
C VAL A 542 -17.98 -12.37 0.16
N VAL A 543 -17.73 -13.65 0.43
CA VAL A 543 -18.55 -14.76 -0.09
C VAL A 543 -19.79 -15.08 0.74
N ASN A 544 -19.94 -14.46 1.91
CA ASN A 544 -21.07 -14.73 2.79
C ASN A 544 -22.39 -14.32 2.11
N GLY A 545 -23.31 -15.29 2.02
CA GLY A 545 -24.60 -15.09 1.37
C GLY A 545 -24.58 -15.19 -0.16
N LEU A 546 -23.42 -15.47 -0.77
CA LEU A 546 -23.34 -15.81 -2.18
C LEU A 546 -23.67 -17.29 -2.41
N SER A 547 -24.23 -17.57 -3.58
CA SER A 547 -24.49 -18.91 -4.10
C SER A 547 -24.13 -18.96 -5.58
N PRO A 548 -23.97 -20.14 -6.20
CA PRO A 548 -23.77 -20.24 -7.65
C PRO A 548 -24.92 -19.62 -8.48
N ASP A 549 -26.11 -19.42 -7.90
CA ASP A 549 -27.23 -18.75 -8.55
C ASP A 549 -27.23 -17.23 -8.35
N SER A 550 -26.33 -16.70 -7.54
CA SER A 550 -26.18 -15.26 -7.32
C SER A 550 -25.77 -14.56 -8.61
N ARG A 551 -26.30 -13.36 -8.82
CA ARG A 551 -26.03 -12.53 -9.99
C ARG A 551 -25.63 -11.13 -9.55
N THR A 552 -24.50 -10.67 -10.04
CA THR A 552 -24.12 -9.26 -9.90
C THR A 552 -24.78 -8.49 -11.03
N VAL A 553 -25.52 -7.44 -10.69
CA VAL A 553 -26.26 -6.62 -11.67
C VAL A 553 -25.92 -5.16 -11.45
N SER A 554 -25.37 -4.50 -12.47
CA SER A 554 -25.26 -3.04 -12.45
C SER A 554 -26.66 -2.42 -12.54
N VAL A 555 -27.03 -1.69 -11.48
CA VAL A 555 -28.29 -0.96 -11.41
C VAL A 555 -27.99 0.52 -11.46
N ILE A 556 -28.34 1.15 -12.59
CA ILE A 556 -28.37 2.61 -12.67
C ILE A 556 -29.57 3.09 -11.84
N PRO A 557 -29.35 3.82 -10.74
CA PRO A 557 -30.46 4.28 -9.92
C PRO A 557 -31.39 5.20 -10.72
N TYR A 558 -32.69 5.21 -10.39
CA TYR A 558 -33.67 6.03 -11.12
C TYR A 558 -33.29 7.52 -11.19
N TRP A 559 -32.61 8.04 -10.16
CA TRP A 559 -32.15 9.43 -10.13
C TRP A 559 -31.07 9.70 -11.19
N GLU A 560 -30.19 8.74 -11.46
CA GLU A 560 -29.14 8.87 -12.47
C GLU A 560 -29.75 8.84 -13.88
N ILE A 561 -30.76 7.98 -14.10
CA ILE A 561 -31.56 7.96 -15.33
C ILE A 561 -32.23 9.33 -15.57
N ILE A 562 -32.80 9.93 -14.52
CA ILE A 562 -33.40 11.26 -14.60
C ILE A 562 -32.35 12.31 -14.98
N LEU A 563 -31.15 12.24 -14.41
CA LEU A 563 -30.05 13.15 -14.74
C LEU A 563 -29.57 13.00 -16.19
N ILE A 564 -29.40 11.76 -16.66
CA ILE A 564 -29.04 11.48 -18.06
C ILE A 564 -30.11 12.04 -19.01
N ALA A 565 -31.39 11.80 -18.71
CA ALA A 565 -32.49 12.32 -19.50
C ALA A 565 -32.52 13.86 -19.52
N ALA A 566 -32.33 14.50 -18.37
CA ALA A 566 -32.24 15.96 -18.27
C ALA A 566 -31.06 16.51 -19.10
N ASN A 567 -29.90 15.87 -19.05
CA ASN A 567 -28.72 16.24 -19.83
C ASN A 567 -28.97 16.12 -21.33
N ILE A 568 -29.62 15.04 -21.79
CA ILE A 568 -29.97 14.85 -23.21
C ILE A 568 -30.96 15.94 -23.67
N ILE A 569 -31.97 16.27 -22.86
CA ILE A 569 -32.94 17.33 -23.17
C ILE A 569 -32.23 18.68 -23.31
N LEU A 570 -31.36 19.01 -22.36
CA LEU A 570 -30.58 20.26 -22.36
C LEU A 570 -29.62 20.34 -23.56
N ALA A 571 -28.92 19.24 -23.88
CA ALA A 571 -28.04 19.17 -25.04
C ALA A 571 -28.83 19.35 -26.35
N THR A 572 -29.99 18.71 -26.47
CA THR A 572 -30.87 18.83 -27.63
C THR A 572 -31.43 20.25 -27.78
N ALA A 573 -31.86 20.88 -26.68
CA ALA A 573 -32.32 22.27 -26.68
C ALA A 573 -31.21 23.25 -27.08
N THR A 574 -29.97 22.97 -26.64
CA THR A 574 -28.79 23.76 -27.00
C THR A 574 -28.47 23.64 -28.49
N LEU A 575 -28.42 22.42 -29.03
CA LEU A 575 -28.21 22.17 -30.46
C LEU A 575 -29.32 22.77 -31.31
N GLY A 576 -30.58 22.66 -30.87
CA GLY A 576 -31.73 23.26 -31.54
C GLY A 576 -31.66 24.80 -31.57
N SER A 577 -31.23 25.41 -30.47
CA SER A 577 -31.01 26.86 -30.39
C SER A 577 -29.89 27.31 -31.33
N GLY A 578 -28.76 26.58 -31.35
CA GLY A 578 -27.66 26.83 -32.28
C GLY A 578 -28.09 26.70 -33.75
N GLY A 579 -28.82 25.64 -34.08
CA GLY A 579 -29.40 25.42 -35.41
C GLY A 579 -30.36 26.54 -35.83
N MET A 580 -31.16 27.06 -34.90
CA MET A 580 -32.06 28.19 -35.16
C MET A 580 -31.31 29.50 -35.40
N VAL A 581 -30.20 29.73 -34.69
CA VAL A 581 -29.30 30.88 -34.94
C VAL A 581 -28.67 30.78 -36.32
N VAL A 582 -28.17 29.61 -36.72
CA VAL A 582 -27.62 29.38 -38.07
C VAL A 582 -28.69 29.59 -39.13
N TYR A 583 -29.88 28.99 -38.96
CA TYR A 583 -31.01 29.14 -39.88
C TYR A 583 -31.42 30.60 -40.05
N THR A 584 -31.62 31.34 -38.96
CA THR A 584 -32.02 32.75 -39.00
C THR A 584 -30.94 33.63 -39.63
N THR A 585 -29.66 33.36 -39.37
CA THR A 585 -28.54 34.08 -39.99
C THR A 585 -28.46 33.83 -41.50
N VAL A 586 -28.64 32.58 -41.95
CA VAL A 586 -28.64 32.22 -43.38
C VAL A 586 -29.90 32.74 -44.08
N ALA A 587 -31.06 32.66 -43.45
CA ALA A 587 -32.32 33.18 -43.99
C ALA A 587 -32.30 34.71 -44.11
N ASN A 588 -31.70 35.42 -43.14
CA ASN A 588 -31.52 36.86 -43.20
C ASN A 588 -30.50 37.26 -44.27
N ARG A 589 -29.38 36.54 -44.42
CA ARG A 589 -28.42 36.75 -45.52
C ARG A 589 -29.04 36.50 -46.91
N ARG A 590 -29.98 35.55 -47.02
CA ARG A 590 -30.75 35.35 -48.27
C ARG A 590 -31.68 36.52 -48.56
N LYS A 591 -32.33 37.08 -47.55
CA LYS A 591 -33.18 38.29 -47.68
C LYS A 591 -32.36 39.56 -47.96
N GLU A 592 -31.15 39.68 -47.42
CA GLU A 592 -30.22 40.79 -47.70
C GLU A 592 -29.67 40.77 -49.13
N LYS A 593 -29.62 39.61 -49.79
CA LYS A 593 -29.34 39.54 -51.24
C LYS A 593 -30.49 40.04 -52.12
N GLU A 594 -31.69 40.21 -51.56
CA GLU A 594 -32.89 40.63 -52.31
C GLU A 594 -33.40 42.04 -51.93
N ALA A 595 -32.85 42.70 -50.90
CA ALA A 595 -33.28 44.05 -50.51
C ALA A 595 -32.12 44.92 -50.00
N ALA A 596 -32.03 46.14 -50.52
CA ALA A 596 -31.08 47.16 -50.08
C ALA A 596 -31.37 47.59 -48.63
N ALA A 597 -30.32 47.50 -47.79
CA ALA A 597 -30.09 48.16 -46.50
C ALA A 597 -31.29 48.28 -45.53
N LEU A 598 -31.35 47.38 -44.54
CA LEU A 598 -32.01 47.62 -43.25
C LEU A 598 -31.10 47.15 -42.10
N PRO A 599 -31.10 47.83 -40.94
CA PRO A 599 -30.16 47.56 -39.85
C PRO A 599 -30.51 46.25 -39.15
N VAL A 600 -29.47 45.45 -38.89
CA VAL A 600 -29.52 44.13 -38.21
C VAL A 600 -30.30 44.24 -36.90
N GLY A 601 -31.46 43.59 -36.87
CA GLY A 601 -32.41 43.68 -35.77
C GLY A 601 -31.99 42.90 -34.53
N ARG A 602 -32.11 43.58 -33.38
CA ARG A 602 -32.06 43.19 -31.96
C ARG A 602 -32.53 41.77 -31.54
N GLY A 603 -33.06 40.93 -32.43
CA GLY A 603 -33.60 39.61 -32.09
C GLY A 603 -32.52 38.56 -31.79
N ALA A 604 -31.52 38.43 -32.65
CA ALA A 604 -30.52 37.33 -32.55
C ALA A 604 -29.67 37.42 -31.27
N SER A 605 -29.31 38.63 -30.83
CA SER A 605 -28.57 38.87 -29.58
C SER A 605 -29.35 38.40 -28.35
N VAL A 606 -30.67 38.63 -28.29
CA VAL A 606 -31.50 38.25 -27.14
C VAL A 606 -31.61 36.72 -26.98
N TYR A 607 -31.69 35.98 -28.09
CA TYR A 607 -31.76 34.52 -28.05
C TYR A 607 -30.43 33.86 -27.68
N VAL A 608 -29.31 34.41 -28.16
CA VAL A 608 -27.96 33.94 -27.79
C VAL A 608 -27.68 34.21 -26.31
N THR A 609 -28.06 35.39 -25.80
CA THR A 609 -27.93 35.72 -24.38
C THR A 609 -28.85 34.86 -23.51
N ALA A 610 -30.09 34.59 -23.94
CA ALA A 610 -31.00 33.70 -23.21
C ALA A 610 -30.49 32.25 -23.16
N ALA A 611 -29.93 31.74 -24.25
CA ALA A 611 -29.31 30.41 -24.29
C ALA A 611 -28.07 30.33 -23.37
N ALA A 612 -27.20 31.35 -23.38
CA ALA A 612 -26.04 31.42 -22.51
C ALA A 612 -26.41 31.48 -21.02
N VAL A 613 -27.47 32.21 -20.67
CA VAL A 613 -28.00 32.28 -19.30
C VAL A 613 -28.60 30.93 -18.87
N LEU A 614 -29.36 30.26 -19.73
CA LEU A 614 -29.94 28.94 -19.43
C LEU A 614 -28.86 27.86 -19.26
N LEU A 615 -27.82 27.86 -20.11
CA LEU A 615 -26.67 26.97 -19.97
C LEU A 615 -25.89 27.23 -18.68
N SER A 616 -25.66 28.50 -18.34
CA SER A 616 -24.95 28.86 -17.10
C SER A 616 -25.73 28.42 -15.85
N VAL A 617 -27.06 28.58 -15.85
CA VAL A 617 -27.93 28.09 -14.76
C VAL A 617 -27.90 26.57 -14.67
N ALA A 618 -27.96 25.87 -15.81
CA ALA A 618 -27.88 24.42 -15.85
C ALA A 618 -26.53 23.92 -15.28
N SER A 619 -25.40 24.51 -15.69
CA SER A 619 -24.08 24.19 -15.15
C SER A 619 -23.98 24.42 -13.64
N CYS A 620 -24.62 25.47 -13.10
CA CYS A 620 -24.66 25.71 -11.65
C CYS A 620 -25.44 24.62 -10.90
N VAL A 621 -26.58 24.20 -11.45
CA VAL A 621 -27.44 23.18 -10.84
C VAL A 621 -26.76 21.82 -10.90
N THR A 622 -26.12 21.47 -12.01
CA THR A 622 -25.35 20.23 -12.14
C THR A 622 -24.17 20.18 -11.16
N TYR A 623 -23.48 21.31 -10.95
CA TYR A 623 -22.37 21.40 -10.00
C TYR A 623 -22.83 21.38 -8.53
N ALA A 624 -23.96 22.03 -8.21
CA ALA A 624 -24.52 22.01 -6.86
C ALA A 624 -25.02 20.63 -6.42
N LEU A 625 -25.41 19.78 -7.38
CA LEU A 625 -26.01 18.47 -7.14
C LEU A 625 -25.03 17.30 -7.33
N SER A 626 -23.83 17.53 -7.88
CA SER A 626 -22.82 16.48 -8.10
C SER A 626 -22.05 16.08 -6.84
N GLY A 627 -22.30 16.71 -5.69
CA GLY A 627 -21.66 16.37 -4.41
C GLY A 627 -20.15 16.68 -4.33
N VAL A 628 -19.57 17.29 -5.36
CA VAL A 628 -18.16 17.71 -5.37
C VAL A 628 -17.97 18.81 -4.31
N GLN A 629 -17.02 18.63 -3.38
CA GLN A 629 -16.65 19.65 -2.39
C GLN A 629 -15.98 20.86 -3.06
N GLY A 630 -16.79 21.71 -3.70
CA GLY A 630 -16.38 22.96 -4.33
C GLY A 630 -16.52 24.17 -3.41
N SER A 631 -15.66 25.17 -3.59
CA SER A 631 -15.72 26.44 -2.85
C SER A 631 -17.10 27.11 -3.00
N PRO A 632 -17.83 27.40 -1.90
CA PRO A 632 -19.15 28.05 -1.94
C PRO A 632 -19.16 29.40 -2.68
N LEU A 633 -17.99 30.02 -2.82
CA LEU A 633 -17.79 31.29 -3.51
C LEU A 633 -18.04 31.17 -5.02
N ILE A 634 -17.68 30.04 -5.64
CA ILE A 634 -17.86 29.81 -7.09
C ILE A 634 -19.35 29.72 -7.41
N LEU A 635 -20.10 28.96 -6.59
CA LEU A 635 -21.55 28.84 -6.73
C LEU A 635 -22.26 30.20 -6.59
N ALA A 636 -21.81 31.02 -5.63
CA ALA A 636 -22.36 32.36 -5.40
C ALA A 636 -22.06 33.31 -6.58
N MET A 637 -20.87 33.25 -7.16
CA MET A 637 -20.50 34.10 -8.31
C MET A 637 -21.25 33.71 -9.58
N MET A 638 -21.45 32.42 -9.84
CA MET A 638 -22.22 31.97 -11.01
C MET A 638 -23.72 32.25 -10.86
N ALA A 639 -24.28 32.06 -9.67
CA ALA A 639 -25.67 32.45 -9.37
C ALA A 639 -25.88 33.96 -9.52
N LEU A 640 -24.93 34.78 -9.06
CA LEU A 640 -24.95 36.23 -9.23
C LEU A 640 -24.89 36.62 -10.72
N ALA A 641 -24.03 35.98 -11.52
CA ALA A 641 -23.94 36.22 -12.95
C ALA A 641 -25.24 35.85 -13.69
N ALA A 642 -25.88 34.73 -13.32
CA ALA A 642 -27.18 34.33 -13.85
C ALA A 642 -28.30 35.32 -13.48
N VAL A 643 -28.35 35.78 -12.23
CA VAL A 643 -29.34 36.77 -11.76
C VAL A 643 -29.14 38.13 -12.44
N VAL A 644 -27.91 38.59 -12.58
CA VAL A 644 -27.58 39.84 -13.30
C VAL A 644 -27.98 39.73 -14.77
N GLY A 645 -27.70 38.59 -15.42
CA GLY A 645 -28.14 38.29 -16.78
C GLY A 645 -29.67 38.34 -16.93
N LEU A 646 -30.40 37.73 -15.99
CA LEU A 646 -31.86 37.70 -15.99
C LEU A 646 -32.47 39.11 -15.82
N VAL A 647 -31.96 39.90 -14.87
CA VAL A 647 -32.43 41.26 -14.57
C VAL A 647 -32.21 42.22 -15.75
N LEU A 648 -31.08 42.09 -16.45
CA LEU A 648 -30.76 42.93 -17.61
C LEU A 648 -31.54 42.52 -18.86
N CYS A 649 -31.85 41.23 -19.03
CA CYS A 649 -32.73 40.75 -20.10
C CYS A 649 -34.17 41.29 -19.96
N ILE A 650 -34.67 41.39 -18.73
CA ILE A 650 -35.99 41.94 -18.41
C ILE A 650 -36.04 43.47 -18.62
N LYS A 651 -34.96 44.21 -18.33
CA LYS A 651 -34.94 45.69 -18.40
C LYS A 651 -34.68 46.29 -19.79
N ARG A 652 -34.34 45.49 -20.83
CA ARG A 652 -34.05 45.97 -22.21
C ARG A 652 -33.09 47.17 -22.26
N THR A 653 -32.06 47.18 -21.42
CA THR A 653 -31.06 48.26 -21.38
C THR A 653 -29.90 48.01 -22.35
N THR A 654 -29.33 49.09 -22.90
CA THR A 654 -28.19 49.12 -23.84
C THR A 654 -26.89 48.47 -23.34
N LEU A 655 -26.86 48.01 -22.08
CA LEU A 655 -25.77 47.22 -21.50
C LEU A 655 -25.64 45.80 -22.08
N LEU A 656 -26.63 45.30 -22.84
CA LEU A 656 -26.58 44.00 -23.54
C LEU A 656 -25.39 43.87 -24.52
N GLU A 657 -24.85 44.99 -25.01
CA GLU A 657 -23.70 45.02 -25.93
C GLU A 657 -22.36 44.73 -25.23
N TYR A 658 -22.29 44.87 -23.89
CA TYR A 658 -21.09 44.64 -23.09
C TYR A 658 -21.08 43.25 -22.41
N MET A 659 -22.14 42.46 -22.58
CA MET A 659 -22.27 41.10 -22.04
C MET A 659 -21.11 40.16 -22.43
N PRO A 660 -20.60 40.17 -23.68
CA PRO A 660 -19.45 39.33 -24.05
C PRO A 660 -18.20 39.72 -23.25
N VAL A 661 -17.96 41.02 -23.04
CA VAL A 661 -16.81 41.52 -22.27
C VAL A 661 -16.93 41.14 -20.79
N ILE A 662 -18.12 41.19 -20.21
CA ILE A 662 -18.36 40.78 -18.83
C ILE A 662 -18.18 39.26 -18.67
N PHE A 663 -18.68 38.45 -19.60
CA PHE A 663 -18.44 37.00 -19.60
C PHE A 663 -16.98 36.64 -19.84
N SER A 664 -16.26 37.37 -20.70
CA SER A 664 -14.82 37.21 -20.89
C SER A 664 -14.02 37.60 -19.64
N LEU A 665 -14.43 38.63 -18.90
CA LEU A 665 -13.78 39.03 -17.64
C LEU A 665 -14.08 38.05 -16.50
N VAL A 666 -15.27 37.46 -16.45
CA VAL A 666 -15.61 36.39 -15.49
C VAL A 666 -14.89 35.09 -15.83
N ALA A 667 -14.82 34.71 -17.11
CA ALA A 667 -14.02 33.58 -17.56
C ALA A 667 -12.53 33.82 -17.25
N LEU A 668 -12.00 35.02 -17.52
CA LEU A 668 -10.63 35.39 -17.18
C LEU A 668 -10.37 35.35 -15.67
N ALA A 669 -11.32 35.80 -14.84
CA ALA A 669 -11.20 35.72 -13.38
C ALA A 669 -11.24 34.27 -12.86
N VAL A 670 -12.04 33.39 -13.48
CA VAL A 670 -12.05 31.94 -13.21
C VAL A 670 -10.71 31.31 -13.62
N PHE A 671 -10.19 31.64 -14.80
CA PHE A 671 -8.89 31.19 -15.30
C PHE A 671 -7.69 31.68 -14.45
N VAL A 672 -7.76 32.90 -13.91
CA VAL A 672 -6.70 33.47 -13.06
C VAL A 672 -6.69 32.84 -11.65
N ASN A 673 -7.85 32.38 -11.14
CA ASN A 673 -7.96 31.80 -9.80
C ASN A 673 -7.73 30.27 -9.76
N LEU A 674 -7.80 29.58 -10.91
CA LEU A 674 -7.44 28.16 -11.07
C LEU A 674 -5.92 27.92 -11.05
N GLY A 675 -5.10 28.98 -11.11
CA GLY A 675 -3.64 28.89 -11.10
C GLY A 675 -3.06 28.44 -12.45
N PHE A 676 -1.91 29.02 -12.81
CA PHE A 676 -1.28 28.82 -14.13
C PHE A 676 -0.91 27.35 -14.45
N ASN A 677 -0.82 26.46 -13.45
CA ASN A 677 -0.50 25.05 -13.65
C ASN A 677 -1.66 24.25 -14.27
N GLU A 678 -2.91 24.57 -13.93
CA GLU A 678 -4.09 23.91 -14.51
C GLU A 678 -4.36 24.39 -15.95
N VAL A 679 -4.06 25.67 -16.23
CA VAL A 679 -4.15 26.25 -17.57
C VAL A 679 -3.07 25.69 -18.50
N GLY A 680 -1.88 25.38 -17.97
CA GLY A 680 -0.83 24.66 -18.67
C GLY A 680 -1.30 23.27 -19.12
N ALA A 681 -1.95 22.52 -18.24
CA ALA A 681 -2.53 21.20 -18.55
C ALA A 681 -3.63 21.26 -19.62
N ILE A 682 -4.46 22.31 -19.62
CA ILE A 682 -5.50 22.52 -20.64
C ILE A 682 -4.91 22.78 -22.04
N LEU A 683 -3.74 23.41 -22.14
CA LEU A 683 -3.14 23.82 -23.42
C LEU A 683 -2.07 22.84 -23.94
N SER A 684 -1.42 22.06 -23.08
CA SER A 684 -0.40 21.07 -23.46
C SER A 684 -0.97 19.65 -23.50
N LYS A 685 -1.81 19.35 -24.50
CA LYS A 685 -2.24 18.01 -24.95
C LYS A 685 -2.13 16.84 -23.94
N THR A 686 -3.13 16.66 -23.06
CA THR A 686 -3.73 15.35 -22.68
C THR A 686 -4.97 15.55 -21.78
N ASN A 687 -5.99 14.72 -22.00
CA ASN A 687 -7.20 14.46 -21.20
C ASN A 687 -8.05 15.64 -20.65
N MET A 688 -9.11 15.95 -21.40
CA MET A 688 -10.27 16.69 -20.89
C MET A 688 -11.33 15.74 -20.29
N GLU A 689 -10.96 14.95 -19.29
CA GLU A 689 -11.91 14.11 -18.53
C GLU A 689 -12.06 14.68 -17.12
N GLY A 690 -13.31 15.03 -16.76
CA GLY A 690 -13.67 15.80 -15.57
C GLY A 690 -14.47 17.07 -15.90
N LEU A 691 -14.29 17.61 -17.10
CA LEU A 691 -15.24 18.56 -17.69
C LEU A 691 -16.17 17.77 -18.60
N SER A 692 -17.48 17.80 -18.31
CA SER A 692 -18.44 17.12 -19.17
C SER A 692 -18.24 17.57 -20.63
N PRO A 693 -18.47 16.70 -21.63
CA PRO A 693 -18.44 17.10 -23.04
C PRO A 693 -19.30 18.35 -23.32
N ALA A 694 -20.33 18.59 -22.50
CA ALA A 694 -21.15 19.80 -22.51
C ALA A 694 -20.38 21.06 -22.06
N TYR A 695 -19.48 20.99 -21.08
CA TYR A 695 -18.62 22.09 -20.65
C TYR A 695 -17.59 22.47 -21.73
N ILE A 696 -16.97 21.47 -22.35
CA ILE A 696 -16.01 21.66 -23.45
C ILE A 696 -16.73 22.23 -24.69
N ALA A 697 -17.89 21.67 -25.04
CA ALA A 697 -18.73 22.20 -26.11
C ALA A 697 -19.18 23.64 -25.82
N SER A 698 -19.51 23.96 -24.56
CA SER A 698 -19.87 25.32 -24.15
C SER A 698 -18.70 26.30 -24.28
N ALA A 699 -17.51 25.93 -23.83
CA ALA A 699 -16.31 26.75 -23.95
C ALA A 699 -15.92 26.98 -25.42
N VAL A 700 -15.97 25.93 -26.25
CA VAL A 700 -15.72 25.99 -27.69
C VAL A 700 -16.77 26.85 -28.41
N LEU A 701 -18.05 26.71 -28.06
CA LEU A 701 -19.13 27.54 -28.62
C LEU A 701 -19.03 29.00 -28.18
N ILE A 702 -18.59 29.28 -26.95
CA ILE A 702 -18.32 30.63 -26.45
C ILE A 702 -17.14 31.24 -27.21
N LEU A 703 -16.04 30.50 -27.41
CA LEU A 703 -14.90 30.94 -28.22
C LEU A 703 -15.28 31.17 -29.69
N LEU A 704 -16.03 30.25 -30.30
CA LEU A 704 -16.56 30.42 -31.66
C LEU A 704 -17.51 31.62 -31.76
N SER A 705 -18.30 31.89 -30.73
CA SER A 705 -19.18 33.08 -30.70
C SER A 705 -18.40 34.38 -30.60
N ALA A 706 -17.29 34.39 -29.84
CA ALA A 706 -16.38 35.53 -29.74
C ALA A 706 -15.61 35.76 -31.05
N ILE A 707 -15.11 34.70 -31.69
CA ILE A 707 -14.45 34.75 -33.01
C ILE A 707 -15.44 35.23 -34.09
N LEU A 708 -16.66 34.70 -34.10
CA LEU A 708 -17.69 35.15 -35.05
C LEU A 708 -18.11 36.61 -34.80
N TYR A 709 -18.05 37.09 -33.56
CA TYR A 709 -18.33 38.49 -33.21
C TYR A 709 -17.19 39.44 -33.62
N GLU A 710 -15.92 39.04 -33.50
CA GLU A 710 -14.76 39.85 -33.97
C GLU A 710 -14.52 39.79 -35.48
N VAL A 711 -14.87 38.68 -36.14
CA VAL A 711 -14.65 38.49 -37.60
C VAL A 711 -15.82 39.06 -38.43
N ALA A 712 -17.03 39.17 -37.86
CA ALA A 712 -18.20 39.70 -38.56
C ALA A 712 -18.04 41.14 -39.09
N PRO A 713 -17.35 42.08 -38.40
CA PRO A 713 -17.05 43.40 -38.95
C PRO A 713 -16.06 43.37 -40.12
N PHE A 714 -15.07 42.46 -40.10
CA PHE A 714 -14.02 42.37 -41.12
C PHE A 714 -14.51 41.78 -42.46
N LEU A 715 -15.54 40.92 -42.43
CA LEU A 715 -16.14 40.36 -43.64
C LEU A 715 -17.13 41.32 -44.35
N ASN A 716 -17.43 42.47 -43.73
CA ASN A 716 -18.42 43.44 -44.21
C ASN A 716 -17.83 44.80 -44.61
N SER A 717 -16.50 44.99 -44.55
CA SER A 717 -15.85 46.22 -45.00
C SER A 717 -15.27 46.05 -46.40
N ASP A 718 -15.88 46.72 -47.38
CA ASP A 718 -15.33 46.90 -48.72
C ASP A 718 -14.15 47.89 -48.66
N HIS A 719 -12.94 47.39 -48.41
CA HIS A 719 -11.72 48.19 -48.59
C HIS A 719 -10.64 47.43 -49.35
N SER A 720 -10.54 47.80 -50.63
CA SER A 720 -9.28 47.79 -51.36
C SER A 720 -8.23 48.66 -50.65
N ARG A 721 -7.23 48.03 -50.02
CA ARG A 721 -5.77 48.37 -50.05
C ARG A 721 -5.04 47.89 -48.78
N LYS A 722 -3.94 47.17 -49.06
CA LYS A 722 -2.84 46.65 -48.22
C LYS A 722 -3.13 45.39 -47.42
#